data_AF-A0A5A9NAW8-F1
#
_entry.id   AF-A0A5A9NAW8-F1
#
_cell.length_a   1.000
_cell.length_b   1.000
_cell.length_c   1.000
_cell.angle_alpha   90.00
_cell.angle_beta   90.00
_cell.angle_gamma   90.00
#
_symmetry.space_group_name_H-M   'P 1'
#
loop_
_entity.id
_entity.type
_entity.pdbx_description
1 polymer ?
#
loop_
_entity_poly.entity_id
_entity_poly.type
_entity_poly.pdbx_seq_one_letter_code
_entity_poly.pdbx_strand_id
1 'polypeptide(L)'
;MTEHFMMSYAEKPEDITREEWMEKLNNVHIQRADMNRLIMNYLVTEGFKEAAEKFRMESGIEPSVDLDSLDERIKIREMVLKGQIQEAIALINSLHPELLDTNRYLYFHLQQQHLIELIRLRETEAALEFAQTQLAEQGEESRECLTEMERTLALLAFDNPEESPFGDLLNMMQRQKVWSEVNQAVLDYENRESTPKLAKLLKLLLWAQNELDQKKVKYPKMTDLSKGTIEDPKPVARLWTVVLLLGTCLLYCARVAMPICAVSMAERFSWSKRETGMVLGSFFWGYCFTQVLGGYVSDRVGGEKVLLLSAAAWGAMTAFTPILAHFCSQPIVSMTISRFLMGLLQGVHYPSLASLCSQKVVESERGFLMSTVGSGSYLGTLVIGGIGSLMLDLYGWESVFYISGLLSMFWAYLMWKYLLKGEGPIITLESLGSAGTQSKLSKRNWLRLFRQPAVCAVIITHLCTASTFFTLLSWLPTFFKDTFPGAKGWVFNVIPWFVAIPSSLFSGCLADHLISQGFDTASVRKLMQFFSMGVSSVFTLCLCWTTTFPAAVAFVSATMGLTTFSHSGVSVNVQDLAPSCAGALFGVMNTCGAFTGVIMVYFSGYLIEATGSWGSVFGLITVVNLLGLGMFLTFAEARRVDIDIAKGRHHNIHI
;
A
#
# COMPACT_ATOMS: atom_id res chain seq x y z
N MET A 1 -54.90 -5.62 -5.21
CA MET A 1 -54.37 -6.36 -6.36
C MET A 1 -53.21 -5.54 -6.87
N THR A 2 -52.06 -5.80 -6.27
CA THR A 2 -50.87 -4.95 -6.24
C THR A 2 -49.80 -5.79 -6.91
N GLU A 3 -49.59 -5.61 -8.21
CA GLU A 3 -48.47 -6.24 -8.91
C GLU A 3 -47.27 -5.32 -8.84
N HIS A 4 -46.44 -5.61 -7.85
CA HIS A 4 -45.03 -5.27 -7.79
C HIS A 4 -44.34 -5.79 -9.06
N PHE A 5 -43.93 -4.89 -9.95
CA PHE A 5 -42.84 -5.20 -10.87
C PHE A 5 -41.54 -5.27 -10.04
N MET A 6 -41.16 -6.48 -9.67
CA MET A 6 -39.78 -6.80 -9.30
C MET A 6 -38.89 -6.46 -10.51
N MET A 7 -38.07 -5.42 -10.39
CA MET A 7 -36.92 -5.23 -11.28
C MET A 7 -35.94 -6.39 -11.03
N SER A 8 -36.04 -7.36 -11.92
CA SER A 8 -35.15 -8.49 -12.12
C SER A 8 -33.72 -8.02 -12.38
N TYR A 9 -32.78 -8.58 -11.61
CA TYR A 9 -31.36 -8.81 -11.90
C TYR A 9 -30.54 -7.66 -12.51
N ALA A 10 -29.54 -7.24 -11.72
CA ALA A 10 -28.39 -6.46 -12.15
C ALA A 10 -27.75 -7.01 -13.43
N GLU A 11 -28.04 -6.38 -14.56
CA GLU A 11 -27.20 -6.47 -15.75
C GLU A 11 -25.82 -5.94 -15.36
N LYS A 12 -24.80 -6.77 -15.55
CA LYS A 12 -23.40 -6.32 -15.48
C LYS A 12 -23.27 -5.13 -16.43
N PRO A 13 -22.68 -3.99 -16.03
CA PRO A 13 -22.40 -2.92 -16.96
C PRO A 13 -21.54 -3.51 -18.10
N GLU A 14 -22.02 -3.41 -19.33
CA GLU A 14 -21.29 -3.88 -20.51
C GLU A 14 -19.93 -3.18 -20.56
N ASP A 15 -18.86 -3.96 -20.59
CA ASP A 15 -17.49 -3.46 -20.74
C ASP A 15 -17.39 -2.80 -22.14
N ILE A 16 -17.30 -1.46 -22.20
CA ILE A 16 -17.14 -0.74 -23.48
C ILE A 16 -15.68 -0.84 -23.94
N THR A 17 -15.47 -1.34 -25.16
CA THR A 17 -14.15 -1.40 -25.77
C THR A 17 -13.67 -0.01 -26.21
N ARG A 18 -12.35 0.20 -26.35
CA ARG A 18 -11.83 1.47 -26.87
C ARG A 18 -12.31 1.79 -28.26
N GLU A 19 -12.51 0.79 -29.11
CA GLU A 19 -13.02 0.99 -30.47
C GLU A 19 -14.44 1.57 -30.43
N GLU A 20 -15.34 0.95 -29.66
CA GLU A 20 -16.71 1.45 -29.46
C GLU A 20 -16.74 2.82 -28.76
N TRP A 21 -15.84 3.06 -27.79
CA TRP A 21 -15.70 4.35 -27.14
C TRP A 21 -15.28 5.44 -28.11
N MET A 22 -14.26 5.17 -28.94
CA MET A 22 -13.78 6.10 -29.95
C MET A 22 -14.81 6.31 -31.06
N GLU A 23 -15.56 5.28 -31.44
CA GLU A 23 -16.67 5.41 -32.37
C GLU A 23 -17.77 6.33 -31.81
N LYS A 24 -18.19 6.10 -30.56
CA LYS A 24 -19.15 6.98 -29.86
C LYS A 24 -18.62 8.42 -29.77
N LEU A 25 -17.33 8.60 -29.43
CA LEU A 25 -16.70 9.91 -29.34
C LEU A 25 -16.65 10.63 -30.69
N ASN A 26 -16.29 9.90 -31.77
CA ASN A 26 -16.25 10.44 -33.12
C ASN A 26 -17.65 10.79 -33.65
N ASN A 27 -18.68 10.09 -33.18
CA ASN A 27 -20.07 10.37 -33.51
C ASN A 27 -20.64 11.59 -32.76
N VAL A 28 -19.95 12.10 -31.72
CA VAL A 28 -20.35 13.35 -31.07
C VAL A 28 -20.00 14.53 -31.97
N HIS A 29 -21.03 15.11 -32.59
CA HIS A 29 -20.85 16.29 -33.43
C HIS A 29 -20.78 17.56 -32.56
N ILE A 30 -19.57 18.08 -32.35
CA ILE A 30 -19.35 19.38 -31.72
C ILE A 30 -19.26 20.45 -32.80
N GLN A 31 -20.14 21.45 -32.74
CA GLN A 31 -20.09 22.55 -33.70
C GLN A 31 -18.83 23.39 -33.47
N ARG A 32 -18.17 23.79 -34.56
CA ARG A 32 -16.98 24.66 -34.51
C ARG A 32 -17.24 25.97 -33.77
N ALA A 33 -18.47 26.50 -33.88
CA ALA A 33 -18.89 27.69 -33.15
C ALA A 33 -18.79 27.51 -31.63
N ASP A 34 -19.19 26.35 -31.10
CA ASP A 34 -19.15 26.09 -29.65
C ASP A 34 -17.72 25.90 -29.14
N MET A 35 -16.85 25.24 -29.92
CA MET A 35 -15.42 25.17 -29.61
C MET A 35 -14.79 26.55 -29.58
N ASN A 36 -15.10 27.40 -30.56
CA ASN A 36 -14.58 28.76 -30.62
C ASN A 36 -15.11 29.59 -29.43
N ARG A 37 -16.38 29.43 -29.02
CA ARG A 37 -16.91 30.08 -27.81
C ARG A 37 -16.18 29.63 -26.55
N LEU A 38 -15.83 28.36 -26.46
CA LEU A 38 -15.09 27.80 -25.34
C LEU A 38 -13.67 28.40 -25.24
N ILE A 39 -12.97 28.49 -26.39
CA ILE A 39 -11.65 29.12 -26.47
C ILE A 39 -11.75 30.61 -26.13
N MET A 40 -12.71 31.32 -26.70
CA MET A 40 -12.94 32.74 -26.42
C MET A 40 -13.22 32.98 -24.93
N ASN A 41 -14.09 32.15 -24.31
CA ASN A 41 -14.35 32.21 -22.87
C ASN A 41 -13.07 32.02 -22.05
N TYR A 42 -12.22 31.06 -22.40
CA TYR A 42 -10.95 30.86 -21.72
C TYR A 42 -10.02 32.07 -21.84
N LEU A 43 -9.84 32.61 -23.06
CA LEU A 43 -8.96 33.76 -23.30
C LEU A 43 -9.42 35.01 -22.54
N VAL A 44 -10.72 35.29 -22.51
CA VAL A 44 -11.29 36.44 -21.79
C VAL A 44 -11.25 36.23 -20.27
N THR A 45 -11.55 35.03 -19.79
CA THR A 45 -11.56 34.74 -18.34
C THR A 45 -10.15 34.81 -17.75
N GLU A 46 -9.14 34.27 -18.44
CA GLU A 46 -7.73 34.27 -18.00
C GLU A 46 -6.97 35.57 -18.34
N GLY A 47 -7.61 36.54 -18.99
CA GLY A 47 -7.01 37.85 -19.26
C GLY A 47 -6.05 37.91 -20.44
N PHE A 48 -6.18 37.03 -21.43
CA PHE A 48 -5.33 37.01 -22.64
C PHE A 48 -5.88 37.92 -23.76
N LYS A 49 -5.85 39.25 -23.56
CA LYS A 49 -6.43 40.25 -24.49
C LYS A 49 -5.95 40.12 -25.93
N GLU A 50 -4.63 40.18 -26.18
CA GLU A 50 -4.09 40.12 -27.54
C GLU A 50 -4.47 38.83 -28.29
N ALA A 51 -4.48 37.71 -27.56
CA ALA A 51 -4.90 36.43 -28.12
C ALA A 51 -6.41 36.41 -28.41
N ALA A 52 -7.23 36.98 -27.52
CA ALA A 52 -8.67 37.11 -27.74
C ALA A 52 -9.00 38.02 -28.94
N GLU A 53 -8.28 39.12 -29.13
CA GLU A 53 -8.46 40.01 -30.28
C GLU A 53 -8.12 39.33 -31.61
N LYS A 54 -6.97 38.68 -31.70
CA LYS A 54 -6.57 37.90 -32.88
C LYS A 54 -7.57 36.78 -33.15
N PHE A 55 -7.95 36.06 -32.09
CA PHE A 55 -8.93 34.98 -32.19
C PHE A 55 -10.31 35.47 -32.62
N ARG A 56 -10.75 36.66 -32.17
CA ARG A 56 -11.98 37.32 -32.66
C ARG A 56 -11.92 37.57 -34.16
N MET A 57 -10.82 38.14 -34.66
CA MET A 57 -10.66 38.41 -36.10
C MET A 57 -10.71 37.13 -36.95
N GLU A 58 -10.10 36.05 -36.47
CA GLU A 58 -10.06 34.77 -37.20
C GLU A 58 -11.35 33.96 -37.09
N SER A 59 -11.98 33.94 -35.92
CA SER A 59 -13.14 33.09 -35.63
C SER A 59 -14.49 33.76 -35.88
N GLY A 60 -14.52 35.10 -35.95
CA GLY A 60 -15.75 35.90 -36.06
C GLY A 60 -16.64 35.87 -34.81
N ILE A 61 -16.15 35.35 -33.68
CA ILE A 61 -16.90 35.28 -32.42
C ILE A 61 -16.65 36.52 -31.59
N GLU A 62 -17.73 37.21 -31.22
CA GLU A 62 -17.64 38.33 -30.29
C GLU A 62 -17.43 37.84 -28.84
N PRO A 63 -16.52 38.47 -28.09
CA PRO A 63 -16.32 38.17 -26.68
C PRO A 63 -17.55 38.56 -25.86
N SER A 64 -17.78 37.85 -24.74
CA SER A 64 -18.91 38.14 -23.85
C SER A 64 -18.73 39.43 -23.03
N VAL A 65 -17.54 40.00 -23.05
CA VAL A 65 -17.16 41.20 -22.30
C VAL A 65 -16.30 42.07 -23.21
N ASP A 66 -16.38 43.38 -23.01
CA ASP A 66 -15.47 44.33 -23.66
C ASP A 66 -14.00 44.02 -23.32
N LEU A 67 -13.16 43.92 -24.34
CA LEU A 67 -11.76 43.53 -24.20
C LEU A 67 -10.93 44.63 -23.53
N ASP A 68 -11.35 45.88 -23.59
CA ASP A 68 -10.66 46.98 -22.92
C ASP A 68 -10.80 46.89 -21.39
N SER A 69 -11.86 46.24 -20.89
CA SER A 69 -12.00 45.94 -19.46
C SER A 69 -10.97 44.92 -18.94
N LEU A 70 -10.17 44.30 -19.81
CA LEU A 70 -9.10 43.37 -19.43
C LEU A 70 -7.81 44.11 -19.02
N ASP A 71 -7.65 45.39 -19.39
CA ASP A 71 -6.39 46.11 -19.24
C ASP A 71 -5.97 46.26 -17.77
N GLU A 72 -6.93 46.47 -16.88
CA GLU A 72 -6.71 46.53 -15.44
C GLU A 72 -6.23 45.19 -14.88
N ARG A 73 -6.88 44.09 -15.27
CA ARG A 73 -6.48 42.74 -14.86
C ARG A 73 -5.11 42.34 -15.42
N ILE A 74 -4.77 42.76 -16.64
CA ILE A 74 -3.45 42.53 -17.24
C ILE A 74 -2.36 43.26 -16.45
N LYS A 75 -2.60 44.51 -16.03
CA LYS A 75 -1.65 45.25 -15.19
C LYS A 75 -1.39 44.54 -13.86
N ILE A 76 -2.45 44.08 -13.17
CA ILE A 76 -2.31 43.31 -11.93
C ILE A 76 -1.51 42.03 -12.19
N ARG A 77 -1.83 41.29 -13.25
CA ARG A 77 -1.10 40.08 -13.66
C ARG A 77 0.38 40.34 -13.85
N GLU A 78 0.73 41.38 -14.61
CA GLU A 78 2.12 41.72 -14.86
C GLU A 78 2.88 42.04 -13.57
N MET A 79 2.28 42.80 -12.66
CA MET A 79 2.89 43.13 -11.37
C MET A 79 3.13 41.86 -10.52
N VAL A 80 2.13 40.96 -10.43
CA VAL A 80 2.27 39.69 -9.70
C VAL A 80 3.36 38.81 -10.32
N LEU A 81 3.37 38.68 -11.64
CA LEU A 81 4.35 37.84 -12.34
C LEU A 81 5.78 38.42 -12.31
N LYS A 82 5.93 39.75 -12.27
CA LYS A 82 7.21 40.45 -12.06
C LYS A 82 7.69 40.40 -10.60
N GLY A 83 6.83 40.02 -9.65
CA GLY A 83 7.13 40.00 -8.22
C GLY A 83 6.90 41.33 -7.51
N GLN A 84 6.27 42.31 -8.16
CA GLN A 84 5.93 43.62 -7.58
C GLN A 84 4.62 43.53 -6.77
N ILE A 85 4.62 42.69 -5.72
CA ILE A 85 3.39 42.31 -5.02
C ILE A 85 2.74 43.48 -4.25
N GLN A 86 3.54 44.37 -3.65
CA GLN A 86 3.01 45.53 -2.93
C GLN A 86 2.32 46.53 -3.88
N GLU A 87 2.88 46.74 -5.08
CA GLU A 87 2.24 47.55 -6.12
C GLU A 87 0.95 46.88 -6.62
N ALA A 88 0.95 45.55 -6.77
CA ALA A 88 -0.24 44.79 -7.13
C ALA A 88 -1.35 44.93 -6.07
N ILE A 89 -1.02 44.83 -4.78
CA ILE A 89 -1.99 45.02 -3.68
C ILE A 89 -2.57 46.44 -3.70
N ALA A 90 -1.73 47.46 -3.87
CA ALA A 90 -2.18 48.85 -3.95
C ALA A 90 -3.13 49.06 -5.15
N LEU A 91 -2.79 48.48 -6.31
CA LEU A 91 -3.63 48.54 -7.49
C LEU A 91 -4.97 47.81 -7.28
N ILE A 92 -4.95 46.60 -6.70
CA ILE A 92 -6.16 45.84 -6.37
C ILE A 92 -7.07 46.64 -5.44
N ASN A 93 -6.54 47.22 -4.36
CA ASN A 93 -7.33 48.03 -3.43
C ASN A 93 -7.88 49.31 -4.07
N SER A 94 -7.19 49.87 -5.07
CA SER A 94 -7.67 51.05 -5.80
C SER A 94 -8.81 50.74 -6.77
N LEU A 95 -8.79 49.55 -7.38
CA LEU A 95 -9.75 49.13 -8.41
C LEU A 95 -10.95 48.40 -7.80
N HIS A 96 -10.72 47.57 -6.78
CA HIS A 96 -11.72 46.75 -6.11
C HIS A 96 -11.63 46.98 -4.59
N PRO A 97 -12.14 48.13 -4.09
CA PRO A 97 -12.18 48.41 -2.66
C PRO A 97 -12.89 47.26 -1.92
N GLU A 98 -12.40 46.87 -0.74
CA GLU A 98 -12.95 45.79 0.10
C GLU A 98 -12.71 44.34 -0.37
N LEU A 99 -12.15 44.10 -1.56
CA LEU A 99 -11.90 42.73 -2.05
C LEU A 99 -10.96 41.96 -1.12
N LEU A 100 -9.83 42.58 -0.75
CA LEU A 100 -8.82 41.96 0.12
C LEU A 100 -9.27 41.92 1.59
N ASP A 101 -10.13 42.85 2.00
CA ASP A 101 -10.72 42.86 3.35
C ASP A 101 -11.71 41.70 3.53
N THR A 102 -12.48 41.40 2.48
CA THR A 102 -13.47 40.31 2.45
C THR A 102 -12.79 38.95 2.29
N ASN A 103 -11.75 38.87 1.46
CA ASN A 103 -11.01 37.62 1.21
C ASN A 103 -9.65 37.61 1.91
N ARG A 104 -9.68 37.38 3.23
CA ARG A 104 -8.48 37.31 4.08
C ARG A 104 -7.46 36.27 3.59
N TYR A 105 -7.91 35.17 3.01
CA TYR A 105 -7.04 34.09 2.53
C TYR A 105 -6.26 34.51 1.26
N LEU A 106 -6.90 35.22 0.34
CA LEU A 106 -6.21 35.82 -0.80
C LEU A 106 -5.18 36.86 -0.37
N TYR A 107 -5.54 37.71 0.60
CA TYR A 107 -4.61 38.68 1.15
C TYR A 107 -3.38 38.00 1.77
N PHE A 108 -3.60 36.94 2.55
CA PHE A 108 -2.51 36.11 3.09
C PHE A 108 -1.58 35.59 1.98
N HIS A 109 -2.11 34.99 0.92
CA HIS A 109 -1.29 34.45 -0.18
C HIS A 109 -0.51 35.53 -0.94
N LEU A 110 -1.07 36.74 -1.10
CA LEU A 110 -0.33 37.88 -1.64
C LEU A 110 0.83 38.28 -0.71
N GLN A 111 0.59 38.40 0.60
CA GLN A 111 1.66 38.71 1.56
C GLN A 111 2.71 37.59 1.63
N GLN A 112 2.29 36.32 1.57
CA GLN A 112 3.19 35.17 1.48
C GLN A 112 4.04 35.24 0.20
N GLN A 113 3.46 35.60 -0.94
CA GLN A 113 4.23 35.78 -2.17
C GLN A 113 5.25 36.90 -2.03
N HIS A 114 4.90 38.01 -1.37
CA HIS A 114 5.86 39.08 -1.11
C HIS A 114 7.02 38.61 -0.22
N LEU A 115 6.75 37.82 0.82
CA LEU A 115 7.79 37.19 1.64
C LEU A 115 8.71 36.29 0.79
N ILE A 116 8.15 35.50 -0.13
CA ILE A 116 8.93 34.68 -1.06
C ILE A 116 9.85 35.56 -1.93
N GLU A 117 9.39 36.74 -2.37
CA GLU A 117 10.24 37.66 -3.13
C GLU A 117 11.37 38.28 -2.30
N LEU A 118 11.14 38.61 -1.02
CA LEU A 118 12.21 39.06 -0.12
C LEU A 118 13.27 37.97 0.08
N ILE A 119 12.84 36.72 0.23
CA ILE A 119 13.74 35.55 0.33
C ILE A 119 14.53 35.37 -0.97
N ARG A 120 13.88 35.55 -2.14
CA ARG A 120 14.54 35.47 -3.46
C ARG A 120 15.62 36.55 -3.63
N LEU A 121 15.39 37.75 -3.11
CA LEU A 121 16.35 38.87 -3.11
C LEU A 121 17.47 38.71 -2.06
N ARG A 122 17.41 37.65 -1.23
CA ARG A 122 18.32 37.40 -0.10
C ARG A 122 18.28 38.48 0.98
N GLU A 123 17.16 39.19 1.10
CA GLU A 123 16.92 40.19 2.15
C GLU A 123 16.35 39.51 3.41
N THR A 124 17.19 38.72 4.10
CA THR A 124 16.74 37.86 5.21
C THR A 124 16.20 38.63 6.41
N GLU A 125 16.81 39.77 6.76
CA GLU A 125 16.36 40.62 7.87
C GLU A 125 14.96 41.20 7.58
N ALA A 126 14.76 41.75 6.38
CA ALA A 126 13.47 42.29 5.95
C ALA A 126 12.40 41.19 5.87
N ALA A 127 12.75 40.00 5.39
CA ALA A 127 11.85 38.85 5.35
C ALA A 127 11.40 38.41 6.75
N LEU A 128 12.31 38.38 7.72
CA LEU A 128 12.01 38.04 9.12
C LEU A 128 11.12 39.08 9.78
N GLU A 129 11.45 40.37 9.63
CA GLU A 129 10.66 41.47 10.18
C GLU A 129 9.24 41.48 9.59
N PHE A 130 9.13 41.30 8.27
CA PHE A 130 7.85 41.25 7.58
C PHE A 130 6.99 40.05 8.04
N ALA A 131 7.59 38.87 8.18
CA ALA A 131 6.86 37.69 8.66
C ALA A 131 6.35 37.87 10.10
N GLN A 132 7.15 38.48 10.98
CA GLN A 132 6.77 38.73 12.37
C GLN A 132 5.67 39.79 12.50
N THR A 133 5.69 40.83 11.67
CA THR A 133 4.78 41.97 11.79
C THR A 133 3.48 41.78 11.03
N GLN A 134 3.50 41.15 9.85
CA GLN A 134 2.35 41.09 8.93
C GLN A 134 1.70 39.70 8.84
N LEU A 135 2.45 38.61 9.06
CA LEU A 135 1.95 37.25 8.84
C LEU A 135 1.69 36.46 10.14
N ALA A 136 2.29 36.86 11.26
CA ALA A 136 2.21 36.13 12.53
C ALA A 136 0.76 35.97 13.04
N GLU A 137 -0.03 37.05 13.03
CA GLU A 137 -1.43 37.04 13.50
C GLU A 137 -2.30 36.08 12.66
N GLN A 138 -2.11 36.06 11.34
CA GLN A 138 -2.89 35.20 10.45
C GLN A 138 -2.48 33.71 10.55
N GLY A 139 -1.22 33.43 10.90
CA GLY A 139 -0.76 32.08 11.21
C GLY A 139 -1.37 31.55 12.52
N GLU A 140 -1.69 32.40 13.49
CA GLU A 140 -2.36 31.99 14.73
C GLU A 140 -3.85 31.70 14.51
N GLU A 141 -4.52 32.48 13.65
CA GLU A 141 -5.95 32.31 13.34
C GLU A 141 -6.25 31.08 12.48
N SER A 142 -5.38 30.74 11.50
CA SER A 142 -5.61 29.66 10.55
C SER A 142 -4.45 28.66 10.51
N ARG A 143 -4.78 27.39 10.77
CA ARG A 143 -3.81 26.29 10.73
C ARG A 143 -3.28 26.00 9.32
N GLU A 144 -4.06 26.30 8.29
CA GLU A 144 -3.64 26.17 6.90
C GLU A 144 -2.59 27.24 6.55
N CYS A 145 -2.86 28.49 6.94
CA CYS A 145 -1.91 29.61 6.79
C CYS A 145 -0.62 29.37 7.58
N LEU A 146 -0.71 28.82 8.80
CA LEU A 146 0.46 28.45 9.61
C LEU A 146 1.37 27.46 8.87
N THR A 147 0.78 26.43 8.26
CA THR A 147 1.55 25.38 7.57
C THR A 147 2.26 25.94 6.34
N GLU A 148 1.58 26.79 5.57
CA GLU A 148 2.16 27.47 4.42
C GLU A 148 3.25 28.46 4.82
N MET A 149 3.06 29.21 5.92
CA MET A 149 4.06 30.11 6.48
C MET A 149 5.31 29.36 6.99
N GLU A 150 5.15 28.24 7.70
CA GLU A 150 6.25 27.39 8.14
C GLU A 150 7.10 26.89 6.97
N ARG A 151 6.45 26.50 5.85
CA ARG A 151 7.14 26.08 4.62
C ARG A 151 7.92 27.22 3.98
N THR A 152 7.34 28.41 3.91
CA THR A 152 8.02 29.59 3.36
C THR A 152 9.20 30.01 4.23
N LEU A 153 9.04 30.04 5.56
CA LEU A 153 10.11 30.41 6.50
C LEU A 153 11.23 29.37 6.54
N ALA A 154 10.95 28.09 6.27
CA ALA A 154 11.98 27.07 6.18
C ALA A 154 13.01 27.35 5.06
N LEU A 155 12.67 28.16 4.05
CA LEU A 155 13.61 28.61 3.02
C LEU A 155 14.78 29.42 3.61
N LEU A 156 14.54 30.18 4.69
CA LEU A 156 15.55 31.00 5.36
C LEU A 156 16.59 30.17 6.11
N ALA A 157 16.33 28.89 6.36
CA ALA A 157 17.26 27.99 7.05
C ALA A 157 18.38 27.46 6.14
N PHE A 158 18.36 27.78 4.84
CA PHE A 158 19.32 27.30 3.85
C PHE A 158 20.10 28.47 3.24
N ASP A 159 21.42 28.31 3.11
CA ASP A 159 22.29 29.30 2.46
C ASP A 159 21.92 29.53 0.98
N ASN A 160 21.39 28.47 0.33
CA ASN A 160 20.80 28.50 -1.00
C ASN A 160 19.32 28.05 -0.92
N PRO A 161 18.36 29.00 -0.87
CA PRO A 161 16.93 28.69 -0.77
C PRO A 161 16.39 27.81 -1.90
N GLU A 162 16.98 27.89 -3.10
CA GLU A 162 16.58 27.10 -4.29
C GLU A 162 16.87 25.60 -4.14
N GLU A 163 17.90 25.23 -3.39
CA GLU A 163 18.29 23.84 -3.15
C GLU A 163 17.52 23.22 -1.97
N SER A 164 16.66 24.01 -1.33
CA SER A 164 15.87 23.54 -0.19
C SER A 164 14.78 22.56 -0.63
N PRO A 165 14.25 21.74 0.30
CA PRO A 165 13.07 20.90 0.05
C PRO A 165 11.81 21.68 -0.38
N PHE A 166 11.81 23.02 -0.24
CA PHE A 166 10.71 23.91 -0.59
C PHE A 166 11.09 24.92 -1.70
N GLY A 167 12.18 24.67 -2.43
CA GLY A 167 12.64 25.54 -3.51
C GLY A 167 11.63 25.70 -4.65
N ASP A 168 10.64 24.82 -4.74
CA ASP A 168 9.49 24.93 -5.65
C ASP A 168 8.67 26.22 -5.45
N LEU A 169 8.62 26.75 -4.22
CA LEU A 169 7.98 28.03 -3.93
C LEU A 169 8.65 29.22 -4.63
N LEU A 170 9.94 29.11 -4.98
CA LEU A 170 10.67 30.14 -5.71
C LEU A 170 10.46 30.04 -7.23
N ASN A 171 9.76 29.03 -7.72
CA ASN A 171 9.49 28.87 -9.14
C ASN A 171 8.44 29.87 -9.65
N MET A 172 8.50 30.20 -10.95
CA MET A 172 7.49 31.00 -11.65
C MET A 172 6.07 30.42 -11.52
N MET A 173 5.93 29.10 -11.38
CA MET A 173 4.62 28.47 -11.17
C MET A 173 3.91 28.95 -9.90
N GLN A 174 4.64 29.30 -8.84
CA GLN A 174 4.05 29.83 -7.62
C GLN A 174 3.42 31.21 -7.87
N ARG A 175 4.12 32.10 -8.60
CA ARG A 175 3.55 33.41 -9.01
C ARG A 175 2.31 33.25 -9.89
N GLN A 176 2.31 32.26 -10.80
CA GLN A 176 1.15 31.96 -11.63
C GLN A 176 -0.05 31.48 -10.81
N LYS A 177 0.18 30.65 -9.78
CA LYS A 177 -0.86 30.19 -8.86
C LYS A 177 -1.50 31.37 -8.12
N VAL A 178 -0.69 32.24 -7.52
CA VAL A 178 -1.19 33.44 -6.80
C VAL A 178 -1.96 34.35 -7.75
N TRP A 179 -1.47 34.58 -8.97
CA TRP A 179 -2.23 35.31 -9.99
C TRP A 179 -3.58 34.66 -10.30
N SER A 180 -3.63 33.33 -10.47
CA SER A 180 -4.88 32.62 -10.77
C SER A 180 -5.93 32.83 -9.67
N GLU A 181 -5.50 32.82 -8.40
CA GLU A 181 -6.36 33.10 -7.25
C GLU A 181 -6.84 34.56 -7.22
N VAL A 182 -5.95 35.52 -7.50
CA VAL A 182 -6.31 36.94 -7.65
C VAL A 182 -7.33 37.13 -8.76
N ASN A 183 -7.08 36.55 -9.94
CA ASN A 183 -7.97 36.66 -11.09
C ASN A 183 -9.36 36.08 -10.79
N GLN A 184 -9.41 34.93 -10.13
CA GLN A 184 -10.66 34.30 -9.73
C GLN A 184 -11.44 35.22 -8.77
N ALA A 185 -10.78 35.76 -7.75
CA ALA A 185 -11.42 36.62 -6.76
C ALA A 185 -11.90 37.96 -7.33
N VAL A 186 -11.13 38.58 -8.23
CA VAL A 186 -11.54 39.78 -8.96
C VAL A 186 -12.79 39.51 -9.79
N LEU A 187 -12.83 38.38 -10.51
CA LEU A 187 -13.99 37.99 -11.31
C LEU A 187 -15.22 37.68 -10.44
N ASP A 188 -15.03 37.00 -9.30
CA ASP A 188 -16.10 36.73 -8.34
C ASP A 188 -16.68 38.04 -7.77
N TYR A 189 -15.82 39.02 -7.44
CA TYR A 189 -16.23 40.34 -6.96
C TYR A 189 -17.00 41.15 -8.03
N GLU A 190 -16.60 41.04 -9.30
CA GLU A 190 -17.31 41.61 -10.44
C GLU A 190 -18.60 40.85 -10.81
N ASN A 191 -18.97 39.79 -10.07
CA ASN A 191 -20.06 38.86 -10.39
C ASN A 191 -19.96 38.26 -11.81
N ARG A 192 -18.74 38.01 -12.26
CA ARG A 192 -18.42 37.39 -13.56
C ARG A 192 -18.09 35.91 -13.37
N GLU A 193 -18.06 35.16 -14.49
CA GLU A 193 -17.61 33.77 -14.46
C GLU A 193 -16.13 33.72 -14.06
N SER A 194 -15.83 33.29 -12.84
CA SER A 194 -14.47 33.26 -12.28
C SER A 194 -13.62 32.07 -12.69
N THR A 195 -14.25 31.00 -13.18
CA THR A 195 -13.56 29.82 -13.68
C THR A 195 -13.90 29.58 -15.16
N PRO A 196 -12.90 29.40 -16.04
CA PRO A 196 -13.14 29.10 -17.44
C PRO A 196 -14.00 27.84 -17.62
N LYS A 197 -14.89 27.86 -18.62
CA LYS A 197 -15.75 26.70 -18.95
C LYS A 197 -14.93 25.46 -19.31
N LEU A 198 -13.78 25.64 -19.96
CA LEU A 198 -12.87 24.55 -20.27
C LEU A 198 -12.34 23.85 -19.01
N ALA A 199 -11.94 24.64 -18.00
CA ALA A 199 -11.48 24.10 -16.72
C ALA A 199 -12.60 23.35 -15.98
N LYS A 200 -13.84 23.86 -16.03
CA LYS A 200 -15.03 23.16 -15.50
C LYS A 200 -15.26 21.82 -16.20
N LEU A 201 -15.15 21.76 -17.52
CA LEU A 201 -15.29 20.51 -18.29
C LEU A 201 -14.21 19.49 -17.93
N LEU A 202 -12.96 19.91 -17.77
CA LEU A 202 -11.87 19.02 -17.32
C LEU A 202 -12.10 18.48 -15.91
N LYS A 203 -12.60 19.32 -14.99
CA LYS A 203 -12.98 18.88 -13.64
C LYS A 203 -14.13 17.87 -13.68
N LEU A 204 -15.14 18.10 -14.51
CA LEU A 204 -16.26 17.16 -14.73
C LEU A 204 -15.78 15.84 -15.32
N LEU A 205 -14.84 15.86 -16.27
CA LEU A 205 -14.23 14.65 -16.82
C LEU A 205 -13.53 13.84 -15.72
N LEU A 206 -12.67 14.48 -14.93
CA LEU A 206 -11.97 13.82 -13.82
C LEU A 206 -12.94 13.25 -12.79
N TRP A 207 -13.99 13.99 -12.46
CA TRP A 207 -15.06 13.53 -11.57
C TRP A 207 -15.80 12.31 -12.14
N ALA A 208 -16.19 12.35 -13.41
CA ALA A 208 -16.87 11.24 -14.07
C ALA A 208 -16.01 9.97 -14.13
N GLN A 209 -14.71 10.11 -14.43
CA GLN A 209 -13.77 8.99 -14.38
C GLN A 209 -13.66 8.39 -12.97
N ASN A 210 -13.65 9.22 -11.93
CA ASN A 210 -13.62 8.75 -10.54
C ASN A 210 -14.91 8.00 -10.15
N GLU A 211 -16.08 8.50 -10.56
CA GLU A 211 -17.36 7.81 -10.34
C GLU A 211 -17.42 6.44 -11.05
N LEU A 212 -16.90 6.36 -12.28
CA LEU A 212 -16.80 5.09 -13.01
C LEU A 212 -15.82 4.11 -12.32
N ASP A 213 -14.71 4.61 -11.81
CA ASP A 213 -13.73 3.83 -11.05
C ASP A 213 -14.35 3.27 -9.75
N GLN A 214 -15.11 4.07 -9.01
CA GLN A 214 -15.83 3.65 -7.80
C GLN A 214 -16.86 2.55 -8.09
N LYS A 215 -17.54 2.65 -9.24
CA LYS A 215 -18.51 1.65 -9.72
C LYS A 215 -17.86 0.43 -10.39
N LYS A 216 -16.52 0.39 -10.49
CA LYS A 216 -15.73 -0.70 -11.09
C LYS A 216 -16.10 -1.01 -12.56
N VAL A 217 -16.49 0.02 -13.32
CA VAL A 217 -16.78 -0.10 -14.75
C VAL A 217 -15.46 -0.06 -15.53
N LYS A 218 -15.26 -0.93 -16.53
CA LYS A 218 -14.11 -0.82 -17.43
C LYS A 218 -14.41 0.17 -18.53
N TYR A 219 -13.54 1.16 -18.69
CA TYR A 219 -13.63 2.15 -19.76
C TYR A 219 -12.23 2.67 -20.12
N PRO A 220 -12.02 3.15 -21.35
CA PRO A 220 -10.78 3.82 -21.74
C PRO A 220 -10.62 5.15 -20.98
N LYS A 221 -9.51 5.30 -20.24
CA LYS A 221 -9.26 6.46 -19.39
C LYS A 221 -8.38 7.48 -20.09
N MET A 222 -8.74 8.76 -19.99
CA MET A 222 -7.85 9.85 -20.42
C MET A 222 -6.77 10.05 -19.36
N THR A 223 -5.53 9.71 -19.72
CA THR A 223 -4.37 9.74 -18.79
C THR A 223 -3.54 11.01 -18.94
N ASP A 224 -3.44 11.55 -20.15
CA ASP A 224 -2.78 12.83 -20.44
C ASP A 224 -3.85 13.84 -20.92
N LEU A 225 -4.21 14.76 -20.04
CA LEU A 225 -5.17 15.83 -20.36
C LEU A 225 -4.63 16.82 -21.39
N SER A 226 -3.31 16.97 -21.49
CA SER A 226 -2.68 17.93 -22.40
C SER A 226 -2.66 17.42 -23.85
N LYS A 227 -2.41 16.12 -24.02
CA LYS A 227 -2.39 15.45 -25.33
C LYS A 227 -3.72 14.80 -25.69
N GLY A 228 -4.65 14.72 -24.75
CA GLY A 228 -5.93 14.02 -24.90
C GLY A 228 -5.75 12.50 -25.11
N THR A 229 -4.68 11.90 -24.59
CA THR A 229 -4.41 10.47 -24.84
C THR A 229 -5.34 9.62 -24.00
N ILE A 230 -6.13 8.80 -24.68
CA ILE A 230 -7.02 7.81 -24.09
C ILE A 230 -6.32 6.45 -24.12
N GLU A 231 -6.10 5.87 -22.96
CA GLU A 231 -5.51 4.54 -22.79
C GLU A 231 -6.58 3.55 -22.31
N ASP A 232 -6.59 2.35 -22.87
CA ASP A 232 -7.30 1.22 -22.26
C ASP A 232 -6.81 0.99 -20.83
N PRO A 233 -7.65 0.44 -19.93
CA PRO A 233 -7.17 -0.11 -18.67
C PRO A 233 -6.11 -1.17 -19.02
N LYS A 234 -4.84 -0.81 -18.82
CA LYS A 234 -3.70 -1.52 -19.43
C LYS A 234 -3.70 -3.00 -19.00
N PRO A 235 -3.41 -3.95 -19.91
CA PRO A 235 -3.11 -5.34 -19.55
C PRO A 235 -1.84 -5.49 -18.69
N VAL A 236 -1.11 -4.41 -18.44
CA VAL A 236 0.06 -4.33 -17.57
C VAL A 236 -0.28 -4.80 -16.14
N ALA A 237 -1.47 -4.51 -15.62
CA ALA A 237 -1.89 -5.02 -14.30
C ALA A 237 -2.04 -6.55 -14.30
N ARG A 238 -2.54 -7.16 -15.39
CA ARG A 238 -2.63 -8.62 -15.52
C ARG A 238 -1.26 -9.26 -15.63
N LEU A 239 -0.35 -8.66 -16.40
CA LEU A 239 1.04 -9.12 -16.51
C LEU A 239 1.74 -9.07 -15.14
N TRP A 240 1.64 -7.95 -14.42
CA TRP A 240 2.16 -7.82 -13.06
C TRP A 240 1.54 -8.84 -12.12
N THR A 241 0.21 -9.05 -12.18
CA THR A 241 -0.46 -10.03 -11.33
C THR A 241 0.11 -11.43 -11.53
N VAL A 242 0.26 -11.89 -12.78
CA VAL A 242 0.81 -13.22 -13.08
C VAL A 242 2.27 -13.34 -12.65
N VAL A 243 3.08 -12.32 -12.95
CA VAL A 243 4.51 -12.32 -12.62
C VAL A 243 4.71 -12.32 -11.11
N LEU A 244 4.01 -11.46 -10.37
CA LEU A 244 4.10 -11.36 -8.92
C LEU A 244 3.51 -12.57 -8.20
N LEU A 245 2.45 -13.18 -8.75
CA LEU A 245 1.91 -14.46 -8.27
C LEU A 245 2.97 -15.56 -8.36
N LEU A 246 3.63 -15.70 -9.53
CA LEU A 246 4.71 -16.65 -9.71
C LEU A 246 5.90 -16.36 -8.78
N GLY A 247 6.27 -15.09 -8.63
CA GLY A 247 7.34 -14.70 -7.70
C GLY A 247 7.03 -15.04 -6.24
N THR A 248 5.79 -14.82 -5.81
CA THR A 248 5.33 -15.16 -4.45
C THR A 248 5.18 -16.68 -4.27
N CYS A 249 4.86 -17.42 -5.33
CA CYS A 249 4.91 -18.88 -5.32
C CYS A 249 6.34 -19.39 -5.09
N LEU A 250 7.30 -18.89 -5.86
CA LEU A 250 8.72 -19.23 -5.69
C LEU A 250 9.27 -18.80 -4.32
N LEU A 251 8.75 -17.70 -3.75
CA LEU A 251 9.06 -17.27 -2.39
C LEU A 251 8.81 -18.37 -1.37
N TYR A 252 7.61 -18.95 -1.42
CA TYR A 252 7.21 -19.97 -0.48
C TYR A 252 7.86 -21.32 -0.80
N CYS A 253 8.16 -21.61 -2.07
CA CYS A 253 8.99 -22.76 -2.41
C CYS A 253 10.35 -22.72 -1.69
N ALA A 254 11.07 -21.60 -1.79
CA ALA A 254 12.37 -21.43 -1.12
C ALA A 254 12.25 -21.41 0.42
N ARG A 255 11.20 -20.78 0.94
CA ARG A 255 10.93 -20.68 2.39
C ARG A 255 10.68 -22.05 3.01
N VAL A 256 9.83 -22.86 2.39
CA VAL A 256 9.35 -24.15 2.94
C VAL A 256 10.27 -25.33 2.60
N ALA A 257 11.22 -25.16 1.67
CA ALA A 257 12.23 -26.17 1.34
C ALA A 257 12.96 -26.74 2.57
N MET A 258 13.27 -25.90 3.57
CA MET A 258 14.00 -26.36 4.77
C MET A 258 13.16 -27.07 5.80
N PRO A 259 11.97 -26.59 6.20
CA PRO A 259 11.05 -27.41 6.99
C PRO A 259 10.88 -28.83 6.44
N ILE A 260 10.75 -28.97 5.11
CA ILE A 260 10.63 -30.27 4.44
C ILE A 260 11.92 -31.10 4.56
N CYS A 261 13.07 -30.48 4.31
CA CYS A 261 14.37 -31.17 4.37
C CYS A 261 14.92 -31.35 5.79
N ALA A 262 14.33 -30.71 6.80
CA ALA A 262 14.87 -30.59 8.16
C ALA A 262 15.18 -31.95 8.78
N VAL A 263 14.31 -32.94 8.58
CA VAL A 263 14.49 -34.28 9.15
C VAL A 263 15.68 -34.99 8.53
N SER A 264 15.76 -35.01 7.19
CA SER A 264 16.88 -35.64 6.46
C SER A 264 18.21 -34.95 6.77
N MET A 265 18.21 -33.62 6.91
CA MET A 265 19.39 -32.86 7.30
C MET A 265 19.79 -33.14 8.76
N ALA A 266 18.83 -33.21 9.68
CA ALA A 266 19.10 -33.54 11.08
C ALA A 266 19.70 -34.95 11.23
N GLU A 267 19.21 -35.93 10.48
CA GLU A 267 19.79 -37.28 10.43
C GLU A 267 21.22 -37.26 9.87
N ARG A 268 21.44 -36.52 8.76
CA ARG A 268 22.74 -36.46 8.09
C ARG A 268 23.82 -35.77 8.93
N PHE A 269 23.46 -34.68 9.61
CA PHE A 269 24.38 -33.86 10.40
C PHE A 269 24.31 -34.14 11.90
N SER A 270 23.51 -35.13 12.32
CA SER A 270 23.30 -35.51 13.73
C SER A 270 22.85 -34.33 14.60
N TRP A 271 21.92 -33.51 14.10
CA TRP A 271 21.39 -32.37 14.84
C TRP A 271 20.33 -32.78 15.86
N SER A 272 20.42 -32.21 17.05
CA SER A 272 19.35 -32.23 18.06
C SER A 272 18.12 -31.42 17.60
N LYS A 273 16.97 -31.60 18.28
CA LYS A 273 15.79 -30.78 18.00
C LYS A 273 16.02 -29.32 18.39
N ARG A 274 16.88 -29.05 19.38
CA ARG A 274 17.36 -27.69 19.72
C ARG A 274 18.09 -27.02 18.57
N GLU A 275 19.03 -27.73 17.95
CA GLU A 275 19.80 -27.22 16.81
C GLU A 275 18.93 -27.04 15.57
N THR A 276 18.05 -28.00 15.28
CA THR A 276 17.06 -27.88 14.20
C THR A 276 16.17 -26.65 14.39
N GLY A 277 15.70 -26.42 15.61
CA GLY A 277 14.91 -25.24 15.97
C GLY A 277 15.67 -23.93 15.85
N MET A 278 16.97 -23.91 16.15
CA MET A 278 17.84 -22.75 15.95
C MET A 278 17.93 -22.38 14.47
N VAL A 279 18.15 -23.37 13.60
CA VAL A 279 18.26 -23.16 12.16
C VAL A 279 16.93 -22.70 11.57
N LEU A 280 15.81 -23.34 11.91
CA LEU A 280 14.48 -22.95 11.45
C LEU A 280 14.09 -21.55 11.96
N GLY A 281 14.35 -21.25 13.23
CA GLY A 281 14.04 -19.96 13.86
C GLY A 281 14.88 -18.79 13.34
N SER A 282 16.13 -19.03 12.95
CA SER A 282 17.05 -17.98 12.47
C SER A 282 16.58 -17.23 11.22
N PHE A 283 15.74 -17.86 10.39
CA PHE A 283 15.07 -17.20 9.27
C PHE A 283 14.26 -15.98 9.72
N PHE A 284 13.50 -16.12 10.82
CA PHE A 284 12.63 -15.06 11.31
C PHE A 284 13.41 -13.86 11.84
N TRP A 285 14.61 -14.09 12.40
CA TRP A 285 15.49 -12.99 12.82
C TRP A 285 15.83 -12.08 11.64
N GLY A 286 16.35 -12.66 10.55
CA GLY A 286 16.67 -11.89 9.34
C GLY A 286 15.44 -11.22 8.74
N TYR A 287 14.32 -11.94 8.70
CA TYR A 287 13.06 -11.45 8.13
C TYR A 287 12.52 -10.21 8.85
N CYS A 288 12.62 -10.14 10.19
CA CYS A 288 12.15 -8.99 10.96
C CYS A 288 12.94 -7.71 10.68
N PHE A 289 14.27 -7.80 10.55
CA PHE A 289 15.14 -6.63 10.38
C PHE A 289 14.84 -5.86 9.09
N THR A 290 14.45 -6.55 8.03
CA THR A 290 14.32 -5.95 6.70
C THR A 290 12.90 -5.58 6.30
N GLN A 291 11.85 -5.93 7.05
CA GLN A 291 10.49 -5.53 6.67
C GLN A 291 10.31 -4.00 6.64
N VAL A 292 10.67 -3.32 7.73
CA VAL A 292 10.50 -1.86 7.86
C VAL A 292 11.45 -1.13 6.91
N LEU A 293 12.72 -1.56 6.89
CA LEU A 293 13.74 -0.97 6.01
C LEU A 293 13.40 -1.21 4.53
N GLY A 294 12.92 -2.40 4.20
CA GLY A 294 12.53 -2.79 2.85
C GLY A 294 11.40 -1.95 2.31
N GLY A 295 10.39 -1.61 3.13
CA GLY A 295 9.33 -0.68 2.72
C GLY A 295 9.88 0.70 2.38
N TYR A 296 10.68 1.27 3.29
CA TYR A 296 11.30 2.57 3.09
C TYR A 296 12.18 2.65 1.83
N VAL A 297 13.01 1.62 1.59
CA VAL A 297 13.86 1.56 0.38
C VAL A 297 13.02 1.35 -0.87
N SER A 298 11.97 0.52 -0.81
CA SER A 298 11.08 0.26 -1.96
C SER A 298 10.32 1.50 -2.38
N ASP A 299 9.86 2.31 -1.43
CA ASP A 299 9.12 3.54 -1.72
C ASP A 299 9.99 4.59 -2.42
N ARG A 300 11.32 4.57 -2.19
CA ARG A 300 12.27 5.52 -2.80
C ARG A 300 12.84 5.04 -4.12
N VAL A 301 13.29 3.79 -4.16
CA VAL A 301 14.05 3.23 -5.29
C VAL A 301 13.11 2.62 -6.35
N GLY A 302 11.86 2.35 -5.98
CA GLY A 302 10.87 1.63 -6.78
C GLY A 302 10.79 0.16 -6.35
N GLY A 303 9.58 -0.30 -6.01
CA GLY A 303 9.34 -1.64 -5.50
C GLY A 303 9.78 -2.75 -6.46
N GLU A 304 9.71 -2.51 -7.78
CA GLU A 304 10.12 -3.47 -8.80
C GLU A 304 11.63 -3.76 -8.80
N LYS A 305 12.46 -2.75 -8.53
CA LYS A 305 13.93 -2.90 -8.52
C LYS A 305 14.38 -3.64 -7.27
N VAL A 306 13.82 -3.26 -6.12
CA VAL A 306 14.10 -3.91 -4.83
C VAL A 306 13.63 -5.36 -4.86
N LEU A 307 12.43 -5.62 -5.37
CA LEU A 307 11.90 -6.97 -5.54
C LEU A 307 12.80 -7.82 -6.44
N LEU A 308 13.25 -7.29 -7.59
CA LEU A 308 14.14 -8.01 -8.50
C LEU A 308 15.48 -8.38 -7.84
N LEU A 309 16.14 -7.41 -7.19
CA LEU A 309 17.43 -7.63 -6.53
C LEU A 309 17.31 -8.64 -5.38
N SER A 310 16.28 -8.47 -4.56
CA SER A 310 15.91 -9.43 -3.52
C SER A 310 15.69 -10.82 -4.12
N ALA A 311 14.96 -10.89 -5.24
CA ALA A 311 14.58 -12.12 -5.88
C ALA A 311 15.73 -12.84 -6.62
N ALA A 312 16.78 -12.12 -7.00
CA ALA A 312 18.01 -12.74 -7.47
C ALA A 312 18.82 -13.26 -6.27
N ALA A 313 18.99 -12.42 -5.24
CA ALA A 313 19.86 -12.69 -4.10
C ALA A 313 19.41 -13.90 -3.27
N TRP A 314 18.14 -13.98 -2.88
CA TRP A 314 17.62 -15.12 -2.12
C TRP A 314 17.62 -16.44 -2.92
N GLY A 315 17.52 -16.39 -4.25
CA GLY A 315 17.44 -17.53 -5.14
C GLY A 315 18.83 -18.12 -5.31
N ALA A 316 19.82 -17.24 -5.46
CA ALA A 316 21.23 -17.58 -5.36
C ALA A 316 21.56 -18.18 -3.98
N MET A 317 21.14 -17.54 -2.89
CA MET A 317 21.36 -18.07 -1.53
C MET A 317 20.73 -19.45 -1.32
N THR A 318 19.51 -19.66 -1.84
CA THR A 318 18.81 -20.95 -1.77
C THR A 318 19.57 -22.01 -2.56
N ALA A 319 19.99 -21.73 -3.79
CA ALA A 319 20.78 -22.65 -4.61
C ALA A 319 22.18 -22.93 -4.01
N PHE A 320 22.75 -21.97 -3.29
CA PHE A 320 24.05 -22.10 -2.65
C PHE A 320 24.00 -22.82 -1.27
N THR A 321 22.81 -22.97 -0.70
CA THR A 321 22.61 -23.59 0.63
C THR A 321 23.22 -25.00 0.75
N PRO A 322 23.08 -25.91 -0.23
CA PRO A 322 23.72 -27.23 -0.16
C PRO A 322 25.25 -27.16 -0.12
N ILE A 323 25.84 -26.24 -0.88
CA ILE A 323 27.30 -26.04 -0.93
C ILE A 323 27.80 -25.52 0.43
N LEU A 324 27.08 -24.57 1.03
CA LEU A 324 27.37 -24.03 2.37
C LEU A 324 27.35 -25.11 3.46
N ALA A 325 26.51 -26.13 3.33
CA ALA A 325 26.42 -27.22 4.30
C ALA A 325 27.71 -28.06 4.35
N HIS A 326 28.47 -28.11 3.26
CA HIS A 326 29.73 -28.86 3.16
C HIS A 326 30.99 -27.99 3.34
N PHE A 327 30.85 -26.67 3.36
CA PHE A 327 31.98 -25.73 3.36
C PHE A 327 32.61 -25.52 4.74
N CYS A 328 31.84 -25.63 5.82
CA CYS A 328 32.33 -25.41 7.19
C CYS A 328 32.42 -26.71 7.98
N SER A 329 33.46 -26.84 8.81
CA SER A 329 33.62 -27.94 9.76
C SER A 329 32.50 -28.02 10.81
N GLN A 330 31.72 -26.95 10.97
CA GLN A 330 30.49 -26.89 11.77
C GLN A 330 29.29 -26.54 10.87
N PRO A 331 28.59 -27.54 10.29
CA PRO A 331 27.45 -27.33 9.41
C PRO A 331 26.33 -26.50 10.06
N ILE A 332 26.16 -26.59 11.38
CA ILE A 332 25.12 -25.86 12.12
C ILE A 332 25.26 -24.33 12.01
N VAL A 333 26.49 -23.81 12.12
CA VAL A 333 26.76 -22.37 12.05
C VAL A 333 26.52 -21.85 10.63
N SER A 334 27.06 -22.56 9.64
CA SER A 334 26.89 -22.22 8.21
C SER A 334 25.41 -22.20 7.81
N MET A 335 24.65 -23.22 8.24
CA MET A 335 23.23 -23.32 7.94
C MET A 335 22.40 -22.25 8.67
N THR A 336 22.74 -21.90 9.91
CA THR A 336 22.09 -20.82 10.65
C THR A 336 22.33 -19.46 9.98
N ILE A 337 23.57 -19.18 9.55
CA ILE A 337 23.89 -17.94 8.83
C ILE A 337 23.17 -17.88 7.48
N SER A 338 23.19 -18.98 6.72
CA SER A 338 22.47 -19.10 5.44
C SER A 338 20.97 -18.80 5.61
N ARG A 339 20.35 -19.38 6.64
CA ARG A 339 18.93 -19.16 6.96
C ARG A 339 18.64 -17.73 7.37
N PHE A 340 19.48 -17.14 8.22
CA PHE A 340 19.37 -15.73 8.60
C PHE A 340 19.46 -14.82 7.38
N LEU A 341 20.44 -15.03 6.50
CA LEU A 341 20.60 -14.27 5.27
C LEU A 341 19.39 -14.46 4.34
N MET A 342 18.87 -15.67 4.21
CA MET A 342 17.66 -15.91 3.43
C MET A 342 16.44 -15.17 4.00
N GLY A 343 16.31 -15.09 5.33
CA GLY A 343 15.31 -14.27 6.00
C GLY A 343 15.47 -12.78 5.67
N LEU A 344 16.69 -12.27 5.79
CA LEU A 344 17.05 -10.89 5.49
C LEU A 344 16.66 -10.52 4.05
N LEU A 345 17.01 -11.37 3.09
CA LEU A 345 16.70 -11.17 1.68
C LEU A 345 15.18 -11.29 1.42
N GLN A 346 14.46 -12.20 2.07
CA GLN A 346 13.01 -12.34 1.90
C GLN A 346 12.16 -11.25 2.56
N GLY A 347 12.69 -10.57 3.59
CA GLY A 347 11.93 -9.60 4.38
C GLY A 347 11.45 -8.38 3.61
N VAL A 348 12.11 -8.05 2.49
CA VAL A 348 11.73 -6.90 1.65
C VAL A 348 10.61 -7.23 0.66
N HIS A 349 10.29 -8.51 0.41
CA HIS A 349 9.34 -8.92 -0.65
C HIS A 349 7.95 -8.29 -0.52
N TYR A 350 7.30 -8.44 0.62
CA TYR A 350 5.93 -7.91 0.83
C TYR A 350 5.88 -6.37 0.87
N PRO A 351 6.83 -5.68 1.55
CA PRO A 351 6.94 -4.22 1.43
C PRO A 351 7.16 -3.74 0.00
N SER A 352 8.06 -4.38 -0.77
CA SER A 352 8.30 -4.06 -2.18
C SER A 352 7.07 -4.30 -3.05
N LEU A 353 6.34 -5.39 -2.81
CA LEU A 353 5.07 -5.68 -3.46
C LEU A 353 4.03 -4.59 -3.17
N ALA A 354 3.90 -4.17 -1.91
CA ALA A 354 3.00 -3.08 -1.50
C ALA A 354 3.34 -1.76 -2.19
N SER A 355 4.62 -1.40 -2.18
CA SER A 355 5.13 -0.20 -2.84
C SER A 355 4.86 -0.22 -4.35
N LEU A 356 5.20 -1.31 -5.04
CA LEU A 356 4.97 -1.49 -6.47
C LEU A 356 3.49 -1.36 -6.83
N CYS A 357 2.61 -1.98 -6.06
CA CYS A 357 1.16 -1.87 -6.28
C CYS A 357 0.65 -0.46 -6.05
N SER A 358 1.18 0.25 -5.06
CA SER A 358 0.80 1.65 -4.82
C SER A 358 1.24 2.58 -5.95
N GLN A 359 2.39 2.33 -6.57
CA GLN A 359 2.98 3.21 -7.58
C GLN A 359 2.50 2.89 -9.01
N LYS A 360 2.30 1.60 -9.34
CA LYS A 360 2.10 1.14 -10.72
C LYS A 360 0.71 0.57 -11.01
N VAL A 361 -0.11 0.33 -9.98
CA VAL A 361 -1.43 -0.31 -10.11
C VAL A 361 -2.53 0.67 -9.71
N VAL A 362 -3.58 0.74 -10.53
CA VAL A 362 -4.76 1.58 -10.29
C VAL A 362 -5.46 1.15 -9.00
N GLU A 363 -5.92 2.11 -8.20
CA GLU A 363 -6.48 1.87 -6.87
C GLU A 363 -7.60 0.82 -6.83
N SER A 364 -8.48 0.81 -7.84
CA SER A 364 -9.56 -0.15 -7.99
C SER A 364 -9.10 -1.61 -8.20
N GLU A 365 -7.90 -1.83 -8.75
CA GLU A 365 -7.36 -3.14 -9.06
C GLU A 365 -6.39 -3.66 -7.97
N ARG A 366 -5.90 -2.78 -7.08
CA ARG A 366 -4.90 -3.13 -6.04
C ARG A 366 -5.36 -4.28 -5.14
N GLY A 367 -6.63 -4.27 -4.72
CA GLY A 367 -7.18 -5.32 -3.85
C GLY A 367 -7.22 -6.69 -4.52
N PHE A 368 -7.61 -6.74 -5.80
CA PHE A 368 -7.63 -7.99 -6.58
C PHE A 368 -6.21 -8.51 -6.82
N LEU A 369 -5.28 -7.64 -7.18
CA LEU A 369 -3.89 -8.03 -7.38
C LEU A 369 -3.26 -8.53 -6.08
N MET A 370 -3.42 -7.83 -4.96
CA MET A 370 -2.86 -8.23 -3.66
C MET A 370 -3.40 -9.57 -3.16
N SER A 371 -4.71 -9.79 -3.29
CA SER A 371 -5.32 -11.08 -2.91
C SER A 371 -4.86 -12.21 -3.82
N THR A 372 -4.81 -11.98 -5.14
CA THR A 372 -4.31 -12.96 -6.10
C THR A 372 -2.84 -13.29 -5.83
N VAL A 373 -1.96 -12.30 -5.72
CA VAL A 373 -0.55 -12.51 -5.43
C VAL A 373 -0.35 -13.18 -4.06
N GLY A 374 -1.15 -12.80 -3.06
CA GLY A 374 -1.18 -13.45 -1.75
C GLY A 374 -1.46 -14.95 -1.82
N SER A 375 -2.35 -15.39 -2.71
CA SER A 375 -2.64 -16.82 -2.92
C SER A 375 -1.42 -17.62 -3.42
N GLY A 376 -0.43 -16.94 -4.02
CA GLY A 376 0.84 -17.54 -4.43
C GLY A 376 1.58 -18.20 -3.26
N SER A 377 1.39 -17.72 -2.03
CA SER A 377 1.99 -18.33 -0.83
C SER A 377 1.56 -19.78 -0.60
N TYR A 378 0.27 -20.04 -0.70
CA TYR A 378 -0.29 -21.38 -0.57
C TYR A 378 0.10 -22.27 -1.75
N LEU A 379 0.06 -21.72 -2.96
CA LEU A 379 0.47 -22.44 -4.16
C LEU A 379 1.94 -22.88 -4.07
N GLY A 380 2.84 -21.99 -3.65
CA GLY A 380 4.26 -22.31 -3.45
C GLY A 380 4.48 -23.40 -2.41
N THR A 381 3.77 -23.29 -1.28
CA THR A 381 3.81 -24.29 -0.20
C THR A 381 3.34 -25.66 -0.70
N LEU A 382 2.27 -25.71 -1.52
CA LEU A 382 1.78 -26.95 -2.12
C LEU A 382 2.75 -27.55 -3.14
N VAL A 383 3.29 -26.70 -4.03
CA VAL A 383 4.22 -27.13 -5.09
C VAL A 383 5.47 -27.75 -4.47
N ILE A 384 6.09 -27.08 -3.50
CA ILE A 384 7.27 -27.62 -2.82
C ILE A 384 6.91 -28.76 -1.87
N GLY A 385 5.74 -28.73 -1.23
CA GLY A 385 5.25 -29.83 -0.40
C GLY A 385 5.07 -31.12 -1.19
N GLY A 386 4.55 -31.05 -2.42
CA GLY A 386 4.39 -32.21 -3.30
C GLY A 386 5.68 -32.58 -4.03
N ILE A 387 6.12 -31.72 -4.95
CA ILE A 387 7.28 -31.96 -5.81
C ILE A 387 8.56 -32.04 -4.98
N GLY A 388 8.74 -31.14 -4.00
CA GLY A 388 9.92 -31.13 -3.14
C GLY A 388 10.02 -32.37 -2.24
N SER A 389 8.90 -32.90 -1.72
CA SER A 389 8.94 -34.17 -0.97
C SER A 389 9.30 -35.35 -1.88
N LEU A 390 8.79 -35.41 -3.11
CA LEU A 390 9.15 -36.46 -4.08
C LEU A 390 10.62 -36.36 -4.49
N MET A 391 11.13 -35.14 -4.70
CA MET A 391 12.53 -34.91 -5.01
C MET A 391 13.45 -35.28 -3.86
N LEU A 392 13.06 -34.96 -2.61
CA LEU A 392 13.77 -35.38 -1.40
C LEU A 392 13.94 -36.90 -1.36
N ASP A 393 12.86 -37.65 -1.65
CA ASP A 393 12.87 -39.11 -1.62
C ASP A 393 13.70 -39.74 -2.77
N LEU A 394 13.69 -39.13 -3.96
CA LEU A 394 14.35 -39.68 -5.16
C LEU A 394 15.79 -39.23 -5.37
N TYR A 395 16.09 -37.97 -5.08
CA TYR A 395 17.36 -37.29 -5.42
C TYR A 395 18.06 -36.66 -4.21
N GLY A 396 17.50 -36.81 -3.01
CA GLY A 396 18.06 -36.26 -1.77
C GLY A 396 17.71 -34.79 -1.53
N TRP A 397 18.03 -34.30 -0.32
CA TRP A 397 17.60 -32.99 0.19
C TRP A 397 18.20 -31.81 -0.60
N GLU A 398 19.41 -31.98 -1.14
CA GLU A 398 20.14 -30.95 -1.88
C GLU A 398 19.39 -30.52 -3.14
N SER A 399 18.71 -31.48 -3.79
CA SER A 399 17.94 -31.25 -5.03
C SER A 399 16.83 -30.22 -4.85
N VAL A 400 16.17 -30.22 -3.69
CA VAL A 400 15.04 -29.31 -3.36
C VAL A 400 15.52 -27.86 -3.34
N PHE A 401 16.71 -27.61 -2.81
CA PHE A 401 17.33 -26.28 -2.76
C PHE A 401 17.84 -25.81 -4.12
N TYR A 402 18.49 -26.69 -4.88
CA TYR A 402 18.98 -26.34 -6.21
C TYR A 402 17.83 -25.94 -7.15
N ILE A 403 16.78 -26.76 -7.25
CA ILE A 403 15.68 -26.45 -8.17
C ILE A 403 14.89 -25.20 -7.74
N SER A 404 14.56 -25.08 -6.46
CA SER A 404 13.83 -23.89 -5.97
C SER A 404 14.62 -22.60 -6.14
N GLY A 405 15.93 -22.63 -5.86
CA GLY A 405 16.82 -21.48 -6.04
C GLY A 405 17.04 -21.11 -7.50
N LEU A 406 17.36 -22.08 -8.36
CA LEU A 406 17.56 -21.85 -9.80
C LEU A 406 16.28 -21.33 -10.47
N LEU A 407 15.10 -21.86 -10.12
CA LEU A 407 13.84 -21.40 -10.67
C LEU A 407 13.51 -19.96 -10.22
N SER A 408 13.86 -19.60 -8.98
CA SER A 408 13.74 -18.22 -8.47
C SER A 408 14.66 -17.25 -9.22
N MET A 409 15.91 -17.65 -9.50
CA MET A 409 16.83 -16.85 -10.30
C MET A 409 16.37 -16.73 -11.77
N PHE A 410 15.84 -17.81 -12.34
CA PHE A 410 15.27 -17.79 -13.68
C PHE A 410 14.08 -16.82 -13.76
N TRP A 411 13.18 -16.85 -12.78
CA TRP A 411 12.10 -15.89 -12.66
C TRP A 411 12.61 -14.44 -12.54
N ALA A 412 13.62 -14.19 -11.70
CA ALA A 412 14.23 -12.87 -11.58
C ALA A 412 14.83 -12.39 -12.91
N TYR A 413 15.51 -13.27 -13.65
CA TYR A 413 16.02 -12.97 -14.98
C TYR A 413 14.89 -12.63 -15.98
N LEU A 414 13.79 -13.39 -15.98
CA LEU A 414 12.62 -13.09 -16.82
C LEU A 414 12.01 -11.73 -16.45
N MET A 415 11.86 -11.45 -15.15
CA MET A 415 11.37 -10.16 -14.67
C MET A 415 12.25 -9.01 -15.17
N TRP A 416 13.58 -9.14 -15.05
CA TRP A 416 14.52 -8.17 -15.55
C TRP A 416 14.41 -7.97 -17.07
N LYS A 417 14.42 -9.07 -17.84
CA LYS A 417 14.44 -9.04 -19.31
C LYS A 417 13.15 -8.49 -19.92
N TYR A 418 11.99 -8.79 -19.33
CA TYR A 418 10.68 -8.49 -19.92
C TYR A 418 9.97 -7.28 -19.31
N LEU A 419 10.24 -6.93 -18.04
CA LEU A 419 9.56 -5.80 -17.37
C LEU A 419 10.46 -4.59 -17.09
N LEU A 420 11.77 -4.78 -16.86
CA LEU A 420 12.69 -3.69 -16.48
C LEU A 420 13.67 -3.26 -17.58
N LYS A 421 13.52 -3.80 -18.80
CA LYS A 421 14.45 -3.53 -19.91
C LYS A 421 14.23 -2.12 -20.47
N GLY A 422 14.89 -1.14 -19.85
CA GLY A 422 14.86 0.28 -20.22
C GLY A 422 15.30 1.23 -19.09
N GLU A 423 15.17 0.82 -17.83
CA GLU A 423 15.41 1.70 -16.66
C GLU A 423 16.73 1.42 -15.91
N GLY A 424 17.47 0.37 -16.27
CA GLY A 424 18.71 -0.04 -15.61
C GLY A 424 18.51 -0.54 -14.16
N PRO A 425 19.23 -1.59 -13.71
CA PRO A 425 19.17 -2.06 -12.33
C PRO A 425 19.98 -1.19 -11.34
N ILE A 426 20.52 -0.05 -11.79
CA ILE A 426 21.46 0.77 -11.01
C ILE A 426 20.67 1.67 -10.07
N ILE A 427 20.74 1.35 -8.78
CA ILE A 427 20.31 2.24 -7.70
C ILE A 427 21.36 3.35 -7.63
N THR A 428 21.07 4.55 -8.15
CA THR A 428 21.95 5.72 -7.98
C THR A 428 21.79 6.30 -6.58
N LEU A 429 22.87 6.76 -5.97
CA LEU A 429 22.84 7.37 -4.62
C LEU A 429 21.92 8.60 -4.57
N GLU A 430 21.73 9.31 -5.69
CA GLU A 430 20.76 10.40 -5.86
C GLU A 430 19.30 9.95 -5.70
N SER A 431 18.94 8.73 -6.13
CA SER A 431 17.57 8.19 -5.97
C SER A 431 17.18 7.91 -4.51
N LEU A 432 18.17 7.85 -3.61
CA LEU A 432 17.94 7.77 -2.17
C LEU A 432 17.70 9.16 -1.55
N GLY A 433 18.03 10.26 -2.24
CA GLY A 433 17.94 11.63 -1.75
C GLY A 433 16.64 12.38 -2.11
N SER A 434 15.96 12.00 -3.20
CA SER A 434 14.70 12.63 -3.62
C SER A 434 13.52 12.14 -2.78
N ALA A 435 13.21 12.86 -1.69
CA ALA A 435 12.08 12.55 -0.85
C ALA A 435 10.75 12.88 -1.55
N GLY A 436 10.12 11.88 -2.17
CA GLY A 436 8.72 11.95 -2.56
C GLY A 436 7.82 12.20 -1.35
N THR A 437 6.98 13.22 -1.43
CA THR A 437 6.06 13.70 -0.39
C THR A 437 4.97 12.67 -0.10
N GLN A 438 5.27 11.63 0.68
CA GLN A 438 4.24 10.85 1.35
C GLN A 438 3.94 11.47 2.72
N SER A 439 2.64 11.70 2.96
CA SER A 439 2.12 12.37 4.16
C SER A 439 2.61 11.65 5.42
N LYS A 440 3.54 12.26 6.16
CA LYS A 440 3.99 11.75 7.44
C LYS A 440 2.87 11.97 8.46
N LEU A 441 2.23 10.90 8.92
CA LEU A 441 1.50 10.95 10.18
C LEU A 441 2.46 11.44 11.28
N SER A 442 2.09 12.52 11.97
CA SER A 442 2.87 13.07 13.09
C SER A 442 3.13 11.98 14.15
N LYS A 443 4.34 11.97 14.75
CA LYS A 443 4.71 11.05 15.85
C LYS A 443 3.67 11.02 16.97
N ARG A 444 2.98 12.14 17.21
CA ARG A 444 1.93 12.28 18.23
C ARG A 444 0.67 11.45 17.92
N ASN A 445 0.37 11.22 16.64
CA ASN A 445 -0.80 10.44 16.21
C ASN A 445 -0.54 8.93 16.33
N TRP A 446 0.69 8.48 16.05
CA TRP A 446 1.09 7.08 16.24
C TRP A 446 1.03 6.64 17.69
N LEU A 447 1.53 7.48 18.61
CA LEU A 447 1.52 7.16 20.05
C LEU A 447 0.08 7.02 20.58
N ARG A 448 -0.86 7.83 20.06
CA ARG A 448 -2.28 7.74 20.40
C ARG A 448 -2.91 6.47 19.85
N LEU A 449 -2.60 6.09 18.61
CA LEU A 449 -3.12 4.89 17.97
C LEU A 449 -2.71 3.62 18.73
N PHE A 450 -1.44 3.50 19.13
CA PHE A 450 -0.95 2.37 19.94
C PHE A 450 -1.47 2.36 21.38
N ARG A 451 -2.07 3.45 21.86
CA ARG A 451 -2.68 3.50 23.20
C ARG A 451 -4.12 3.00 23.21
N GLN A 452 -4.70 2.77 22.03
CA GLN A 452 -6.08 2.30 21.88
C GLN A 452 -6.16 0.79 22.12
N PRO A 453 -7.05 0.33 23.02
CA PRO A 453 -7.13 -1.09 23.39
C PRO A 453 -7.48 -1.98 22.19
N ALA A 454 -8.35 -1.51 21.28
CA ALA A 454 -8.71 -2.26 20.07
C ALA A 454 -7.52 -2.49 19.13
N VAL A 455 -6.63 -1.50 18.99
CA VAL A 455 -5.42 -1.61 18.17
C VAL A 455 -4.42 -2.59 18.80
N CYS A 456 -4.20 -2.49 20.12
CA CYS A 456 -3.38 -3.46 20.86
C CYS A 456 -3.93 -4.89 20.74
N ALA A 457 -5.24 -5.06 20.86
CA ALA A 457 -5.90 -6.36 20.75
C ALA A 457 -5.65 -7.00 19.38
N VAL A 458 -5.80 -6.23 18.30
CA VAL A 458 -5.52 -6.69 16.93
C VAL A 458 -4.05 -7.09 16.76
N ILE A 459 -3.10 -6.28 17.27
CA ILE A 459 -1.66 -6.59 17.18
C ILE A 459 -1.32 -7.88 17.94
N ILE A 460 -1.78 -8.01 19.19
CA ILE A 460 -1.52 -9.20 20.03
C ILE A 460 -2.16 -10.44 19.41
N THR A 461 -3.38 -10.32 18.89
CA THR A 461 -4.09 -11.45 18.28
C THR A 461 -3.37 -11.93 17.02
N HIS A 462 -2.98 -11.02 16.14
CA HIS A 462 -2.23 -11.38 14.95
C HIS A 462 -0.87 -11.98 15.30
N LEU A 463 -0.21 -11.47 16.34
CA LEU A 463 1.00 -12.03 16.88
C LEU A 463 0.81 -13.51 17.26
N CYS A 464 -0.24 -13.82 18.03
CA CYS A 464 -0.58 -15.20 18.40
C CYS A 464 -0.91 -16.08 17.19
N THR A 465 -1.71 -15.60 16.24
CA THR A 465 -2.06 -16.37 15.03
C THR A 465 -0.85 -16.62 14.14
N ALA A 466 0.00 -15.62 13.92
CA ALA A 466 1.23 -15.75 13.14
C ALA A 466 2.19 -16.77 13.78
N SER A 467 2.27 -16.77 15.11
CA SER A 467 3.07 -17.74 15.88
C SER A 467 2.65 -19.18 15.60
N THR A 468 1.35 -19.44 15.65
CA THR A 468 0.76 -20.75 15.35
C THR A 468 1.06 -21.17 13.92
N PHE A 469 0.82 -20.27 12.96
CA PHE A 469 1.09 -20.51 11.54
C PHE A 469 2.58 -20.86 11.29
N PHE A 470 3.52 -20.06 11.80
CA PHE A 470 4.95 -20.28 11.58
C PHE A 470 5.49 -21.51 12.29
N THR A 471 5.01 -21.81 13.49
CA THR A 471 5.39 -23.01 14.24
C THR A 471 4.95 -24.27 13.51
N LEU A 472 3.68 -24.31 13.08
CA LEU A 472 3.15 -25.44 12.32
C LEU A 472 3.84 -25.53 10.95
N LEU A 473 4.04 -24.42 10.22
CA LEU A 473 4.77 -24.43 8.95
C LEU A 473 6.19 -25.00 9.08
N SER A 474 6.88 -24.71 10.19
CA SER A 474 8.26 -25.12 10.41
C SER A 474 8.42 -26.56 10.92
N TRP A 475 7.54 -26.98 11.83
CA TRP A 475 7.70 -28.26 12.54
C TRP A 475 6.80 -29.39 12.04
N LEU A 476 5.75 -29.09 11.27
CA LEU A 476 4.79 -30.10 10.83
C LEU A 476 5.43 -31.26 10.04
N PRO A 477 6.37 -31.05 9.10
CA PRO A 477 7.01 -32.15 8.41
C PRO A 477 7.80 -33.06 9.37
N THR A 478 8.45 -32.46 10.37
CA THR A 478 9.21 -33.19 11.40
C THR A 478 8.30 -33.98 12.32
N PHE A 479 7.16 -33.40 12.74
CA PHE A 479 6.15 -34.09 13.54
C PHE A 479 5.66 -35.39 12.89
N PHE A 480 5.27 -35.33 11.62
CA PHE A 480 4.78 -36.51 10.92
C PHE A 480 5.87 -37.55 10.69
N LYS A 481 7.09 -37.12 10.40
CA LYS A 481 8.20 -38.06 10.18
C LYS A 481 8.64 -38.75 11.48
N ASP A 482 8.68 -38.03 12.59
CA ASP A 482 8.99 -38.59 13.91
C ASP A 482 7.89 -39.55 14.40
N THR A 483 6.61 -39.15 14.26
CA THR A 483 5.47 -39.90 14.82
C THR A 483 5.04 -41.04 13.90
N PHE A 484 5.16 -40.87 12.58
CA PHE A 484 4.74 -41.83 11.57
C PHE A 484 5.85 -42.05 10.50
N PRO A 485 6.96 -42.74 10.83
CA PRO A 485 8.13 -42.84 9.94
C PRO A 485 7.86 -43.44 8.56
N GLY A 486 6.87 -44.33 8.45
CA GLY A 486 6.43 -44.97 7.21
C GLY A 486 5.44 -44.16 6.37
N ALA A 487 5.02 -42.98 6.81
CA ALA A 487 4.12 -42.12 6.05
C ALA A 487 4.85 -41.45 4.87
N LYS A 488 4.13 -41.27 3.76
CA LYS A 488 4.67 -40.61 2.57
C LYS A 488 4.71 -39.09 2.78
N GLY A 489 5.90 -38.48 2.56
CA GLY A 489 6.16 -37.06 2.77
C GLY A 489 5.14 -36.12 2.11
N TRP A 490 4.86 -36.38 0.84
CA TRP A 490 3.94 -35.54 0.05
C TRP A 490 2.52 -35.50 0.61
N VAL A 491 2.05 -36.53 1.33
CA VAL A 491 0.66 -36.58 1.84
C VAL A 491 0.44 -35.51 2.90
N PHE A 492 1.29 -35.49 3.93
CA PHE A 492 1.16 -34.55 5.04
C PHE A 492 1.70 -33.15 4.71
N ASN A 493 2.55 -33.02 3.69
CA ASN A 493 3.04 -31.72 3.21
C ASN A 493 2.13 -31.06 2.17
N VAL A 494 1.13 -31.76 1.62
CA VAL A 494 0.19 -31.20 0.62
C VAL A 494 -1.22 -31.06 1.19
N ILE A 495 -1.78 -32.11 1.79
CA ILE A 495 -3.21 -32.15 2.16
C ILE A 495 -3.62 -31.00 3.10
N PRO A 496 -2.89 -30.71 4.20
CA PRO A 496 -3.30 -29.63 5.10
C PRO A 496 -3.37 -28.26 4.44
N TRP A 497 -2.40 -27.96 3.57
CA TRP A 497 -2.35 -26.70 2.83
C TRP A 497 -3.38 -26.65 1.70
N PHE A 498 -3.73 -27.80 1.14
CA PHE A 498 -4.75 -27.91 0.11
C PHE A 498 -6.13 -27.59 0.69
N VAL A 499 -6.43 -28.06 1.90
CA VAL A 499 -7.67 -27.74 2.63
C VAL A 499 -7.73 -26.27 3.06
N ALA A 500 -6.58 -25.63 3.32
CA ALA A 500 -6.50 -24.22 3.68
C ALA A 500 -7.03 -23.27 2.60
N ILE A 501 -6.78 -23.56 1.31
CA ILE A 501 -7.22 -22.72 0.18
C ILE A 501 -8.75 -22.53 0.12
N PRO A 502 -9.57 -23.59 -0.04
CA PRO A 502 -11.02 -23.43 -0.09
C PRO A 502 -11.59 -22.91 1.23
N SER A 503 -10.98 -23.26 2.37
CA SER A 503 -11.38 -22.72 3.67
C SER A 503 -11.19 -21.19 3.75
N SER A 504 -10.11 -20.66 3.16
CA SER A 504 -9.86 -19.21 3.11
C SER A 504 -10.87 -18.46 2.24
N LEU A 505 -11.30 -19.06 1.12
CA LEU A 505 -12.33 -18.49 0.26
C LEU A 505 -13.70 -18.53 0.94
N PHE A 506 -14.02 -19.67 1.55
CA PHE A 506 -15.26 -19.85 2.30
C PHE A 506 -15.36 -18.86 3.47
N SER A 507 -14.28 -18.62 4.22
CA SER A 507 -14.29 -17.66 5.33
C SER A 507 -14.53 -16.23 4.88
N GLY A 508 -14.01 -15.82 3.72
CA GLY A 508 -14.32 -14.53 3.09
C GLY A 508 -15.78 -14.40 2.70
N CYS A 509 -16.29 -15.37 1.91
CA CYS A 509 -17.69 -15.38 1.48
C CYS A 509 -18.67 -15.41 2.66
N LEU A 510 -18.36 -16.16 3.72
CA LEU A 510 -19.18 -16.24 4.92
C LEU A 510 -19.20 -14.91 5.67
N ALA A 511 -18.05 -14.25 5.82
CA ALA A 511 -17.98 -12.94 6.46
C ALA A 511 -18.78 -11.88 5.69
N ASP A 512 -18.61 -11.82 4.37
CA ASP A 512 -19.35 -10.89 3.50
C ASP A 512 -20.85 -11.17 3.50
N HIS A 513 -21.26 -12.44 3.50
CA HIS A 513 -22.66 -12.83 3.59
C HIS A 513 -23.29 -12.38 4.92
N LEU A 514 -22.62 -12.60 6.05
CA LEU A 514 -23.12 -12.16 7.35
C LEU A 514 -23.20 -10.62 7.44
N ILE A 515 -22.20 -9.91 6.93
CA ILE A 515 -22.22 -8.44 6.92
C ILE A 515 -23.36 -7.93 6.01
N SER A 516 -23.56 -8.52 4.83
CA SER A 516 -24.67 -8.13 3.93
C SER A 516 -26.06 -8.43 4.48
N GLN A 517 -26.20 -9.39 5.40
CA GLN A 517 -27.43 -9.64 6.15
C GLN A 517 -27.69 -8.61 7.28
N GLY A 518 -26.77 -7.67 7.50
CA GLY A 518 -26.89 -6.61 8.50
C GLY A 518 -26.32 -6.94 9.88
N PHE A 519 -25.54 -8.03 10.01
CA PHE A 519 -24.80 -8.27 11.25
C PHE A 519 -23.69 -7.23 11.44
N ASP A 520 -23.47 -6.82 12.69
CA ASP A 520 -22.41 -5.88 13.06
C ASP A 520 -21.02 -6.42 12.67
N THR A 521 -20.21 -5.58 12.02
CA THR A 521 -18.89 -5.95 11.50
C THR A 521 -17.98 -6.48 12.62
N ALA A 522 -17.96 -5.84 13.79
CA ALA A 522 -17.10 -6.28 14.90
C ALA A 522 -17.49 -7.69 15.38
N SER A 523 -18.79 -7.96 15.45
CA SER A 523 -19.33 -9.27 15.82
C SER A 523 -18.95 -10.35 14.79
N VAL A 524 -19.03 -10.03 13.49
CA VAL A 524 -18.59 -10.95 12.42
C VAL A 524 -17.08 -11.20 12.50
N ARG A 525 -16.25 -10.17 12.68
CA ARG A 525 -14.79 -10.33 12.84
C ARG A 525 -14.46 -11.22 14.04
N LYS A 526 -15.14 -11.03 15.18
CA LYS A 526 -14.99 -11.86 16.39
C LYS A 526 -15.37 -13.32 16.15
N LEU A 527 -16.47 -13.56 15.44
CA LEU A 527 -16.89 -14.91 15.07
C LEU A 527 -15.85 -15.61 14.18
N MET A 528 -15.32 -14.92 13.16
CA MET A 528 -14.27 -15.47 12.30
C MET A 528 -13.02 -15.81 13.12
N GLN A 529 -12.63 -14.94 14.06
CA GLN A 529 -11.48 -15.22 14.93
C GLN A 529 -11.73 -16.38 15.91
N PHE A 530 -12.97 -16.55 16.38
CA PHE A 530 -13.36 -17.69 17.21
C PHE A 530 -13.18 -19.03 16.48
N PHE A 531 -13.58 -19.12 15.21
CA PHE A 531 -13.28 -20.30 14.39
C PHE A 531 -11.78 -20.47 14.18
N SER A 532 -11.09 -19.37 13.88
CA SER A 532 -9.65 -19.39 13.57
C SER A 532 -8.77 -19.83 14.72
N MET A 533 -9.02 -19.38 15.94
CA MET A 533 -8.16 -19.63 17.10
C MET A 533 -8.81 -20.56 18.12
N GLY A 534 -10.13 -20.50 18.29
CA GLY A 534 -10.85 -21.32 19.27
C GLY A 534 -11.05 -22.74 18.76
N VAL A 535 -11.77 -22.87 17.65
CA VAL A 535 -12.10 -24.20 17.09
C VAL A 535 -10.83 -24.91 16.59
N SER A 536 -9.88 -24.19 15.97
CA SER A 536 -8.59 -24.77 15.58
C SER A 536 -7.77 -25.29 16.77
N SER A 537 -7.86 -24.66 17.94
CA SER A 537 -7.17 -25.11 19.15
C SER A 537 -7.74 -26.41 19.69
N VAL A 538 -9.04 -26.69 19.51
CA VAL A 538 -9.63 -27.99 19.84
C VAL A 538 -8.98 -29.10 19.00
N PHE A 539 -8.89 -28.90 17.69
CA PHE A 539 -8.23 -29.87 16.80
C PHE A 539 -6.72 -29.98 17.08
N THR A 540 -6.07 -28.88 17.45
CA THR A 540 -4.66 -28.88 17.87
C THR A 540 -4.46 -29.71 19.14
N LEU A 541 -5.33 -29.59 20.15
CA LEU A 541 -5.28 -30.42 21.35
C LEU A 541 -5.54 -31.89 21.05
N CYS A 542 -6.45 -32.21 20.12
CA CYS A 542 -6.67 -33.60 19.70
C CYS A 542 -5.40 -34.27 19.15
N LEU A 543 -4.45 -33.51 18.60
CA LEU A 543 -3.16 -34.05 18.15
C LEU A 543 -2.30 -34.59 19.31
N CYS A 544 -2.48 -34.10 20.54
CA CYS A 544 -1.73 -34.58 21.71
C CYS A 544 -2.00 -36.06 22.02
N TRP A 545 -3.18 -36.58 21.65
CA TRP A 545 -3.60 -37.95 21.95
C TRP A 545 -3.76 -38.81 20.69
N THR A 546 -3.37 -38.30 19.52
CA THR A 546 -3.59 -39.00 18.26
C THR A 546 -2.55 -40.10 18.05
N THR A 547 -3.03 -41.32 17.77
CA THR A 547 -2.18 -42.50 17.56
C THR A 547 -2.18 -43.00 16.11
N THR A 548 -3.09 -42.51 15.25
CA THR A 548 -3.22 -42.98 13.87
C THR A 548 -2.90 -41.88 12.86
N PHE A 549 -2.20 -42.25 11.79
CA PHE A 549 -1.78 -41.33 10.74
C PHE A 549 -2.96 -40.59 10.07
N PRO A 550 -4.07 -41.25 9.65
CA PRO A 550 -5.20 -40.55 9.03
C PRO A 550 -5.86 -39.52 9.96
N ALA A 551 -5.99 -39.84 11.25
CA ALA A 551 -6.55 -38.90 12.23
C ALA A 551 -5.64 -37.68 12.40
N ALA A 552 -4.32 -37.88 12.46
CA ALA A 552 -3.36 -36.78 12.57
C ALA A 552 -3.42 -35.85 11.36
N VAL A 553 -3.48 -36.40 10.13
CA VAL A 553 -3.65 -35.62 8.90
C VAL A 553 -4.99 -34.86 8.91
N ALA A 554 -6.09 -35.50 9.35
CA ALA A 554 -7.39 -34.86 9.41
C ALA A 554 -7.41 -33.68 10.40
N PHE A 555 -6.88 -33.86 11.61
CA PHE A 555 -6.83 -32.80 12.63
C PHE A 555 -5.91 -31.65 12.25
N VAL A 556 -4.74 -31.92 11.67
CA VAL A 556 -3.85 -30.88 11.13
C VAL A 556 -4.53 -30.14 9.99
N SER A 557 -5.20 -30.84 9.08
CA SER A 557 -5.90 -30.21 7.95
C SER A 557 -7.05 -29.33 8.41
N ALA A 558 -7.82 -29.78 9.41
CA ALA A 558 -8.86 -28.98 10.05
C ALA A 558 -8.25 -27.74 10.75
N THR A 559 -7.13 -27.92 11.45
CA THR A 559 -6.41 -26.81 12.12
C THR A 559 -5.94 -25.77 11.10
N MET A 560 -5.28 -26.18 10.02
CA MET A 560 -4.82 -25.29 8.94
C MET A 560 -5.98 -24.60 8.23
N GLY A 561 -7.03 -25.34 7.90
CA GLY A 561 -8.25 -24.81 7.28
C GLY A 561 -8.89 -23.73 8.13
N LEU A 562 -9.15 -24.02 9.40
CA LEU A 562 -9.77 -23.07 10.33
C LEU A 562 -8.89 -21.85 10.59
N THR A 563 -7.56 -22.03 10.71
CA THR A 563 -6.63 -20.91 10.94
C THR A 563 -6.78 -19.82 9.87
N THR A 564 -7.11 -20.19 8.62
CA THR A 564 -7.34 -19.22 7.52
C THR A 564 -8.49 -18.23 7.76
N PHE A 565 -9.43 -18.54 8.65
CA PHE A 565 -10.51 -17.61 9.02
C PHE A 565 -9.99 -16.32 9.67
N SER A 566 -8.75 -16.33 10.16
CA SER A 566 -8.07 -15.13 10.68
C SER A 566 -7.93 -14.05 9.62
N HIS A 567 -7.88 -14.41 8.34
CA HIS A 567 -7.81 -13.45 7.23
C HIS A 567 -9.06 -12.58 7.15
N SER A 568 -10.24 -13.16 7.37
CA SER A 568 -11.52 -12.46 7.43
C SER A 568 -11.85 -11.90 8.81
N GLY A 569 -11.01 -12.18 9.81
CA GLY A 569 -11.07 -11.69 11.19
C GLY A 569 -10.07 -10.55 11.42
N VAL A 570 -8.97 -10.84 12.12
CA VAL A 570 -7.98 -9.84 12.56
C VAL A 570 -7.28 -9.10 11.40
N SER A 571 -6.99 -9.76 10.27
CA SER A 571 -6.18 -9.16 9.20
C SER A 571 -6.86 -8.00 8.48
N VAL A 572 -8.18 -8.09 8.31
CA VAL A 572 -9.02 -7.03 7.71
C VAL A 572 -9.50 -6.01 8.74
N ASN A 573 -9.57 -6.37 10.04
CA ASN A 573 -10.01 -5.46 11.10
C ASN A 573 -9.11 -4.20 11.25
N VAL A 574 -7.86 -4.28 10.79
CA VAL A 574 -6.94 -3.13 10.71
C VAL A 574 -7.49 -2.02 9.80
N GLN A 575 -8.16 -2.40 8.70
CA GLN A 575 -8.77 -1.47 7.75
C GLN A 575 -10.04 -0.86 8.34
N ASP A 576 -10.80 -1.64 9.12
CA ASP A 576 -12.00 -1.18 9.82
C ASP A 576 -11.64 -0.14 10.92
N LEU A 577 -10.54 -0.37 11.65
CA LEU A 577 -10.08 0.50 12.74
C LEU A 577 -9.41 1.80 12.28
N ALA A 578 -8.50 1.73 11.30
CA ALA A 578 -7.66 2.86 10.93
C ALA A 578 -7.41 2.93 9.42
N PRO A 579 -8.44 3.18 8.59
CA PRO A 579 -8.32 3.18 7.14
C PRO A 579 -7.30 4.21 6.61
N SER A 580 -7.10 5.34 7.29
CA SER A 580 -6.11 6.34 6.87
C SER A 580 -4.66 5.83 6.92
N CYS A 581 -4.37 4.80 7.73
CA CYS A 581 -3.02 4.27 7.91
C CYS A 581 -2.98 2.73 7.96
N ALA A 582 -3.97 2.07 7.36
CA ALA A 582 -4.16 0.63 7.48
C ALA A 582 -2.94 -0.18 7.01
N GLY A 583 -2.28 0.25 5.92
CA GLY A 583 -1.08 -0.41 5.42
C GLY A 583 0.11 -0.36 6.39
N ALA A 584 0.35 0.80 7.02
CA ALA A 584 1.43 0.95 7.98
C ALA A 584 1.15 0.18 9.28
N LEU A 585 -0.10 0.21 9.77
CA LEU A 585 -0.50 -0.55 10.95
C LEU A 585 -0.43 -2.07 10.70
N PHE A 586 -0.83 -2.53 9.51
CA PHE A 586 -0.66 -3.92 9.08
C PHE A 586 0.83 -4.32 9.02
N GLY A 587 1.71 -3.43 8.55
CA GLY A 587 3.16 -3.65 8.53
C GLY A 587 3.75 -3.85 9.94
N VAL A 588 3.34 -3.02 10.91
CA VAL A 588 3.74 -3.20 12.32
C VAL A 588 3.23 -4.53 12.86
N MET A 589 1.96 -4.84 12.62
CA MET A 589 1.32 -6.08 13.03
C MET A 589 2.05 -7.32 12.48
N ASN A 590 2.41 -7.32 11.19
CA ASN A 590 3.16 -8.40 10.55
C ASN A 590 4.61 -8.52 11.07
N THR A 591 5.25 -7.39 11.41
CA THR A 591 6.59 -7.38 12.02
C THR A 591 6.55 -8.01 13.43
N CYS A 592 5.56 -7.65 14.25
CA CYS A 592 5.35 -8.27 15.56
C CYS A 592 5.03 -9.78 15.46
N GLY A 593 4.25 -10.18 14.45
CA GLY A 593 3.98 -11.60 14.15
C GLY A 593 5.24 -12.36 13.77
N ALA A 594 6.07 -11.80 12.88
CA ALA A 594 7.36 -12.38 12.50
C ALA A 594 8.32 -12.53 13.69
N PHE A 595 8.37 -11.54 14.59
CA PHE A 595 9.21 -11.60 15.78
C PHE A 595 8.82 -12.77 16.69
N THR A 596 7.54 -13.10 16.77
CA THR A 596 7.11 -14.23 17.59
C THR A 596 7.42 -15.57 16.94
N GLY A 597 7.51 -15.62 15.61
CA GLY A 597 8.07 -16.76 14.89
C GLY A 597 9.51 -17.09 15.32
N VAL A 598 10.33 -16.08 15.63
CA VAL A 598 11.69 -16.26 16.18
C VAL A 598 11.64 -17.08 17.48
N ILE A 599 10.81 -16.64 18.41
CA ILE A 599 10.74 -17.21 19.76
C ILE A 599 10.10 -18.58 19.70
N MET A 600 8.95 -18.71 19.03
CA MET A 600 8.12 -19.90 19.09
C MET A 600 8.71 -21.08 18.32
N VAL A 601 9.34 -20.86 17.17
CA VAL A 601 9.95 -21.94 16.39
C VAL A 601 11.17 -22.51 17.13
N TYR A 602 12.03 -21.65 17.68
CA TYR A 602 13.17 -22.08 18.49
C TYR A 602 12.73 -22.77 19.78
N PHE A 603 11.82 -22.14 20.53
CA PHE A 603 11.35 -22.66 21.81
C PHE A 603 10.62 -24.01 21.66
N SER A 604 9.89 -24.22 20.56
CA SER A 604 9.27 -25.52 20.27
C SER A 604 10.31 -26.64 20.13
N GLY A 605 11.44 -26.38 19.45
CA GLY A 605 12.53 -27.36 19.35
C GLY A 605 13.18 -27.67 20.71
N TYR A 606 13.36 -26.64 21.54
CA TYR A 606 13.84 -26.82 22.92
C TYR A 606 12.86 -27.65 23.77
N LEU A 607 11.56 -27.36 23.65
CA LEU A 607 10.51 -28.03 24.41
C LEU A 607 10.39 -29.51 24.04
N ILE A 608 10.49 -29.85 22.74
CA ILE A 608 10.52 -31.25 22.26
C ILE A 608 11.73 -31.97 22.85
N GLU A 609 12.92 -31.37 22.80
CA GLU A 609 14.14 -31.98 23.33
C GLU A 609 14.06 -32.19 24.86
N ALA A 610 13.48 -31.24 25.59
CA ALA A 610 13.39 -31.31 27.04
C ALA A 610 12.30 -32.28 27.55
N THR A 611 11.17 -32.38 26.84
CA THR A 611 10.01 -33.17 27.27
C THR A 611 9.90 -34.52 26.57
N GLY A 612 10.54 -34.70 25.42
CA GLY A 612 10.41 -35.88 24.57
C GLY A 612 9.02 -36.04 23.94
N SER A 613 8.14 -35.04 24.02
CA SER A 613 6.74 -35.17 23.56
C SER A 613 6.29 -33.98 22.72
N TRP A 614 5.70 -34.29 21.56
CA TRP A 614 5.04 -33.31 20.69
C TRP A 614 3.80 -32.66 21.32
N GLY A 615 3.17 -33.33 22.29
CA GLY A 615 2.01 -32.79 23.00
C GLY A 615 2.31 -31.49 23.75
N SER A 616 3.56 -31.29 24.19
CA SER A 616 4.01 -30.05 24.82
C SER A 616 3.94 -28.85 23.87
N VAL A 617 4.32 -29.04 22.60
CA VAL A 617 4.29 -28.00 21.56
C VAL A 617 2.86 -27.67 21.15
N PHE A 618 2.02 -28.68 20.93
CA PHE A 618 0.60 -28.46 20.61
C PHE A 618 -0.16 -27.82 21.77
N GLY A 619 0.15 -28.20 23.02
CA GLY A 619 -0.36 -27.55 24.21
C GLY A 619 0.05 -26.07 24.28
N LEU A 620 1.32 -25.76 24.00
CA LEU A 620 1.80 -24.38 23.94
C LEU A 620 1.09 -23.56 22.86
N ILE A 621 0.95 -24.09 21.64
CA ILE A 621 0.21 -23.45 20.54
C ILE A 621 -1.23 -23.15 20.97
N THR A 622 -1.89 -24.10 21.62
CA THR A 622 -3.26 -23.95 22.13
C THR A 622 -3.34 -22.82 23.15
N VAL A 623 -2.43 -22.77 24.12
CA VAL A 623 -2.40 -21.69 25.14
C VAL A 623 -2.22 -20.33 24.47
N VAL A 624 -1.27 -20.21 23.54
CA VAL A 624 -1.03 -18.95 22.80
C VAL A 624 -2.27 -18.53 22.00
N ASN A 625 -2.95 -19.47 21.34
CA ASN A 625 -4.17 -19.19 20.60
C ASN A 625 -5.32 -18.74 21.50
N LEU A 626 -5.54 -19.40 22.63
CA LEU A 626 -6.61 -19.05 23.57
C LEU A 626 -6.37 -17.69 24.22
N LEU A 627 -5.11 -17.33 24.51
CA LEU A 627 -4.74 -16.00 25.01
C LEU A 627 -5.03 -14.92 23.96
N GLY A 628 -4.61 -15.12 22.70
CA GLY A 628 -4.89 -14.19 21.62
C GLY A 628 -6.39 -14.06 21.35
N LEU A 629 -7.13 -15.17 21.36
CA LEU A 629 -8.59 -15.16 21.20
C LEU A 629 -9.28 -14.40 22.35
N GLY A 630 -8.88 -14.64 23.59
CA GLY A 630 -9.41 -13.93 24.76
C GLY A 630 -9.27 -12.43 24.60
N MET A 631 -8.05 -11.96 24.25
CA MET A 631 -7.77 -10.55 24.00
C MET A 631 -8.61 -9.96 22.86
N PHE A 632 -8.80 -10.72 21.77
CA PHE A 632 -9.60 -10.27 20.64
C PHE A 632 -11.08 -10.14 20.99
N LEU A 633 -11.66 -11.15 21.65
CA LEU A 633 -13.08 -11.15 21.99
C LEU A 633 -13.43 -10.02 22.98
N THR A 634 -12.54 -9.74 23.94
CA THR A 634 -12.76 -8.71 24.97
C THR A 634 -12.57 -7.29 24.46
N PHE A 635 -11.53 -7.04 23.65
CA PHE A 635 -11.10 -5.67 23.33
C PHE A 635 -11.19 -5.29 21.84
N ALA A 636 -11.39 -6.23 20.92
CA ALA A 636 -11.51 -5.88 19.51
C ALA A 636 -12.84 -5.16 19.24
N GLU A 637 -12.74 -4.12 18.42
CA GLU A 637 -13.86 -3.36 17.86
C GLU A 637 -13.59 -3.16 16.36
N ALA A 638 -14.63 -2.78 15.61
CA ALA A 638 -14.53 -2.40 14.20
C ALA A 638 -14.88 -0.91 13.99
N ARG A 639 -14.89 -0.13 15.08
CA ARG A 639 -15.17 1.31 15.01
C ARG A 639 -13.90 2.05 14.62
N ARG A 640 -14.04 2.98 13.69
CA ARG A 640 -12.96 3.84 13.22
C ARG A 640 -12.36 4.69 14.35
N VAL A 641 -11.03 4.64 14.53
CA VAL A 641 -10.27 5.22 15.66
C VAL A 641 -9.22 6.27 15.21
N ASP A 642 -8.99 6.40 13.90
CA ASP A 642 -8.05 7.36 13.29
C ASP A 642 -8.61 8.79 13.18
N ILE A 643 -9.89 9.02 13.48
CA ILE A 643 -10.52 10.35 13.44
C ILE A 643 -10.34 11.07 14.78
N ASP A 644 -9.79 12.28 14.73
CA ASP A 644 -9.79 13.19 15.87
C ASP A 644 -11.22 13.53 16.29
N ILE A 645 -11.66 13.02 17.45
CA ILE A 645 -12.97 13.31 18.06
C ILE A 645 -13.22 14.83 18.22
N ALA A 646 -12.16 15.65 18.24
CA ALA A 646 -12.26 17.11 18.23
C ALA A 646 -12.85 17.70 16.93
N LYS A 647 -12.78 16.99 15.79
CA LYS A 647 -13.37 17.41 14.51
C LYS A 647 -14.81 16.93 14.31
N GLY A 648 -15.28 15.95 15.09
CA GLY A 648 -16.56 15.28 14.90
C GLY A 648 -17.80 15.99 15.48
N ARG A 649 -17.64 17.06 16.27
CA ARG A 649 -18.79 17.79 16.84
C ARG A 649 -19.46 18.80 15.90
N HIS A 650 -18.92 19.03 14.70
CA HIS A 650 -19.48 20.00 13.74
C HIS A 650 -20.09 19.36 12.47
N HIS A 651 -20.36 18.05 12.45
CA HIS A 651 -21.03 17.39 11.33
C HIS A 651 -22.31 16.66 11.75
N ASN A 652 -23.10 17.28 12.62
CA ASN A 652 -24.55 17.08 12.62
C ASN A 652 -25.18 18.24 11.86
N ILE A 653 -25.18 18.14 10.54
CA ILE A 653 -26.09 18.91 9.69
C ILE A 653 -27.18 17.93 9.28
N HIS A 654 -28.40 18.27 9.67
CA HIS A 654 -29.64 17.65 9.22
C HIS A 654 -29.64 17.48 7.69
N ILE A 655 -29.84 16.25 7.24
CA ILE A 655 -30.66 15.94 6.06
C ILE A 655 -31.68 14.90 6.52
#